data_AF-A0AAV3F7R7-F1
#
_entry.id   AF-A0AAV3F7R7-F1
#
_cell.length_a   1.000
_cell.length_b   1.000
_cell.length_c   1.000
_cell.angle_alpha   90.00
_cell.angle_beta   90.00
_cell.angle_gamma   90.00
#
_symmetry.space_group_name_H-M   'P 1'
#
loop_
_entity.id
_entity.type
_entity.pdbx_description
1 polymer ?
#
loop_
_entity_poly.entity_id
_entity_poly.type
_entity_poly.pdbx_seq_one_letter_code
_entity_poly.pdbx_strand_id
1 'polypeptide(L)'
;MKQFVTLFMLLIGLTVFGQLKGSIKDTEGNPISYTTVYLEKSQQNRISNEQGLYELSLPQKGEYTIVYQFLGYKTLRKNITYTGVAQEVNVVLESEDFILEDIVITAGKNPADDLIRLAIKNKQKNTEGMSAFTADFYSKGMLKTLKMSKFFQKKVQVNGSGLSGVDSLGRGIVYLSETVSSLKYQKPNKLKEHIIASKVSGSNSGYSFNTADESFYDFYDNHIVIGDMDTKLISPIADVAFSYYKYTLEATFRDQGVLINKIKVTPKSSVQPVFSGDLYLVDGIGAIYGIDLKVTGVSVQQPLIEEINVSQNFSYNEDNKSWVKRSQNLDLVFGALGVRIQAVFLSVFNNYNFTPNFTRASFDKEILSFAKDVNKKGDDFWKENRLFALSEEELNDYRVKDSIRIIKESPAYKDSIRKKHNRFKIGDVFGGYNYRGEDNMYSIGYTGLIGMDKPGFNTVQGFNMKTDVYGSIYDKDKIGYTYGKASFGYGFASDRLRVYGKLLRQFKGASKSAIYIEGGSKIEQYNKENIPELLNTAFSLLMRKNYAKYYNHNDVYVGYYGQFFNEALKVHSAIGYEDRSPLYNNANGSFYKGSRAYTSNDPLAPLDMNSSPITNHHLYKFRVGTTLSLGMNYVSYPDKRIYMRNPNYPLIEVNYEKGFSGSEKGLEYDKLEARFSQGLTVSNKGRFEYNVLMGKYFGADGISYVDRKHFTGNETHLNITNDRLTSFNLLPYYALSTNKSYVESHFEYDFKGFLINKVPLLRETGWNVVLGYHNAMVSDIKPYHEFTAGLSNFGFGKINFFRIDYVRSYQGGAFAKDGIMIGVKKNF
;
A
#
# COMPACT_ATOMS: atom_id res chain seq x y z
N MET A 1 -1.55 65.54 -7.95
CA MET A 1 -1.65 64.37 -8.86
C MET A 1 -1.42 63.02 -8.18
N LYS A 2 -0.36 62.82 -7.38
CA LYS A 2 -0.11 61.50 -6.72
C LYS A 2 -1.24 61.02 -5.80
N GLN A 3 -1.90 61.89 -5.04
CA GLN A 3 -3.01 61.50 -4.16
C GLN A 3 -4.31 61.15 -4.92
N PHE A 4 -4.53 61.73 -6.11
CA PHE A 4 -5.68 61.40 -6.96
C PHE A 4 -5.51 60.04 -7.64
N VAL A 5 -4.28 59.66 -8.01
CA VAL A 5 -3.97 58.33 -8.56
C VAL A 5 -4.11 57.25 -7.48
N THR A 6 -3.75 57.53 -6.23
CA THR A 6 -3.94 56.59 -5.11
C THR A 6 -5.43 56.40 -4.78
N LEU A 7 -6.25 57.46 -4.81
CA LEU A 7 -7.70 57.36 -4.60
C LEU A 7 -8.40 56.64 -5.77
N PHE A 8 -7.95 56.87 -7.00
CA PHE A 8 -8.47 56.18 -8.20
C PHE A 8 -8.06 54.70 -8.23
N MET A 9 -6.85 54.34 -7.78
CA MET A 9 -6.46 52.93 -7.58
C MET A 9 -7.19 52.25 -6.42
N LEU A 10 -7.54 52.98 -5.35
CA LEU A 10 -8.37 52.46 -4.24
C LEU A 10 -9.82 52.22 -4.66
N LEU A 11 -10.34 52.99 -5.62
CA LEU A 11 -11.70 52.82 -6.18
C LEU A 11 -11.80 51.71 -7.23
N ILE A 12 -10.69 51.29 -7.84
CA ILE A 12 -10.65 50.17 -8.82
C ILE A 12 -10.47 48.80 -8.12
N GLY A 13 -10.21 48.78 -6.81
CA GLY A 13 -9.96 47.55 -6.04
C GLY A 13 -11.18 46.75 -5.57
N LEU A 14 -12.42 47.16 -5.89
CA LEU A 14 -13.64 46.49 -5.42
C LEU A 14 -14.36 45.75 -6.55
N THR A 15 -13.69 44.82 -7.21
CA THR A 15 -14.42 43.68 -7.78
C THR A 15 -14.63 42.65 -6.66
N VAL A 16 -15.61 42.94 -5.81
CA VAL A 16 -16.17 41.89 -4.94
C VAL A 16 -16.88 40.93 -5.89
N PHE A 17 -16.28 39.78 -6.16
CA PHE A 17 -17.02 38.63 -6.66
C PHE A 17 -18.11 38.36 -5.64
N GLY A 18 -19.35 38.76 -5.89
CA GLY A 18 -20.39 38.56 -4.89
C GLY A 18 -20.69 37.06 -4.78
N GLN A 19 -20.84 36.62 -3.54
CA GLN A 19 -20.97 35.21 -3.17
C GLN A 19 -22.27 35.04 -2.41
N LEU A 20 -23.00 33.98 -2.72
CA LEU A 20 -24.08 33.50 -1.87
C LEU A 20 -23.46 32.64 -0.76
N LYS A 21 -23.73 32.97 0.49
CA LYS A 21 -23.24 32.21 1.66
C LYS A 21 -24.40 31.88 2.58
N GLY A 22 -24.26 30.86 3.41
CA GLY A 22 -25.26 30.59 4.43
C GLY A 22 -25.02 29.28 5.15
N SER A 23 -25.96 28.95 6.02
CA SER A 23 -26.02 27.69 6.75
C SER A 23 -27.25 26.88 6.33
N ILE A 24 -27.09 25.55 6.35
CA ILE A 24 -28.13 24.58 6.07
C ILE A 24 -28.33 23.76 7.34
N LYS A 25 -29.55 23.79 7.87
CA LYS A 25 -29.93 23.11 9.11
C LYS A 25 -31.19 22.29 8.91
N ASP A 26 -31.42 21.32 9.79
CA ASP A 26 -32.71 20.64 9.90
C ASP A 26 -33.70 21.49 10.72
N THR A 27 -34.94 20.99 10.84
CA THR A 27 -36.01 21.61 11.65
C THR A 27 -35.71 21.64 13.15
N GLU A 28 -34.78 20.82 13.63
CA GLU A 28 -34.31 20.79 15.01
C GLU A 28 -33.15 21.77 15.27
N GLY A 29 -32.63 22.41 14.22
CA GLY A 29 -31.52 23.35 14.27
C GLY A 29 -30.14 22.70 14.19
N ASN A 30 -30.05 21.38 13.96
CA ASN A 30 -28.78 20.70 13.73
C ASN A 30 -28.25 21.02 12.33
N PRO A 31 -26.93 21.20 12.17
CA PRO A 31 -26.34 21.43 10.85
C PRO A 31 -26.45 20.17 9.97
N ILE A 32 -26.78 20.35 8.69
CA ILE A 32 -26.78 19.27 7.71
C ILE A 32 -25.48 19.34 6.90
N SER A 33 -24.55 18.47 7.29
CA SER A 33 -23.22 18.38 6.67
C SER A 33 -23.29 17.85 5.24
N TYR A 34 -22.38 18.31 4.39
CA TYR A 34 -22.16 17.77 3.03
C TYR A 34 -23.38 17.81 2.10
N THR A 35 -24.28 18.77 2.31
CA THR A 35 -25.42 19.07 1.43
C THR A 35 -24.90 19.60 0.10
N THR A 36 -25.42 19.05 -1.02
CA THR A 36 -25.08 19.53 -2.36
C THR A 36 -25.90 20.78 -2.67
N VAL A 37 -25.23 21.87 -3.05
CA VAL A 37 -25.83 23.17 -3.37
C VAL A 37 -25.45 23.55 -4.79
N TYR A 38 -26.43 23.78 -5.65
CA TYR A 38 -26.17 24.08 -7.06
C TYR A 38 -27.22 24.99 -7.67
N LEU A 39 -26.83 25.64 -8.78
CA LEU A 39 -27.75 26.43 -9.58
C LEU A 39 -28.56 25.48 -10.47
N GLU A 40 -29.88 25.63 -10.51
CA GLU A 40 -30.72 24.80 -11.37
C GLU A 40 -30.26 24.91 -12.84
N LYS A 41 -30.16 23.77 -13.54
CA LYS A 41 -29.62 23.63 -14.91
C LYS A 41 -28.12 23.95 -15.08
N SER A 42 -27.37 24.21 -14.00
CA SER A 42 -25.92 24.34 -14.06
C SER A 42 -25.22 22.99 -13.88
N GLN A 43 -24.07 22.82 -14.53
CA GLN A 43 -23.16 21.72 -14.26
C GLN A 43 -22.19 21.99 -13.10
N GLN A 44 -22.34 23.12 -12.41
CA GLN A 44 -21.52 23.51 -11.27
C GLN A 44 -22.28 23.32 -9.95
N ASN A 45 -21.75 22.48 -9.08
CA ASN A 45 -22.20 22.34 -7.70
C ASN A 45 -21.10 22.70 -6.68
N ARG A 46 -21.55 22.96 -5.45
CA ARG A 46 -20.78 23.18 -4.23
C ARG A 46 -21.34 22.26 -3.13
N ILE A 47 -20.59 22.07 -2.06
CA ILE A 47 -21.01 21.22 -0.94
C ILE A 47 -20.82 21.97 0.39
N SER A 48 -21.77 21.80 1.30
CA SER A 48 -21.67 22.36 2.66
C SER A 48 -20.62 21.63 3.50
N ASN A 49 -20.01 22.33 4.46
CA ASN A 49 -19.02 21.73 5.35
C ASN A 49 -19.69 20.91 6.48
N GLU A 50 -18.88 20.40 7.42
CA GLU A 50 -19.37 19.66 8.60
C GLU A 50 -20.37 20.46 9.47
N GLN A 51 -20.32 21.79 9.48
CA GLN A 51 -21.29 22.65 10.17
C GLN A 51 -22.45 23.12 9.28
N GLY A 52 -22.63 22.54 8.09
CA GLY A 52 -23.70 22.91 7.16
C GLY A 52 -23.51 24.28 6.50
N LEU A 53 -22.32 24.88 6.60
CA LEU A 53 -22.00 26.16 5.94
C LEU A 53 -21.68 25.93 4.47
N TYR A 54 -22.20 26.77 3.59
CA TYR A 54 -21.94 26.70 2.15
C TYR A 54 -21.56 28.08 1.58
N GLU A 55 -20.88 28.03 0.43
CA GLU A 55 -20.53 29.20 -0.36
C GLU A 55 -20.69 28.87 -1.85
N LEU A 56 -21.46 29.68 -2.56
CA LEU A 56 -21.76 29.53 -3.98
C LEU A 56 -21.49 30.85 -4.71
N SER A 57 -20.60 30.81 -5.69
CA SER A 57 -20.31 31.95 -6.55
C SER A 57 -21.40 32.10 -7.60
N LEU A 58 -21.90 33.32 -7.80
CA LEU A 58 -22.89 33.63 -8.83
C LEU A 58 -22.23 34.52 -9.91
N PRO A 59 -22.34 34.15 -11.19
CA PRO A 59 -21.52 34.75 -12.25
C PRO A 59 -21.92 36.20 -12.58
N GLN A 60 -23.20 36.54 -12.47
CA GLN A 60 -23.72 37.87 -12.80
C GLN A 60 -24.97 38.21 -11.98
N LYS A 61 -25.36 39.48 -11.96
CA LYS A 61 -26.63 39.91 -11.35
C LYS A 61 -27.80 39.24 -12.07
N GLY A 62 -28.80 38.76 -11.35
CA GLY A 62 -29.95 38.07 -11.94
C GLY A 62 -30.76 37.27 -10.95
N GLU A 63 -31.81 36.63 -11.45
CA GLU A 63 -32.63 35.69 -10.69
C GLU A 63 -32.11 34.27 -10.89
N TYR A 64 -31.96 33.54 -9.80
CA TYR A 64 -31.43 32.19 -9.78
C TYR A 64 -32.30 31.30 -8.91
N THR A 65 -32.53 30.08 -9.38
CA THR A 65 -33.10 29.00 -8.57
C THR A 65 -31.96 28.18 -8.00
N ILE A 66 -31.76 28.28 -6.69
CA ILE A 66 -30.74 27.49 -5.98
C ILE A 66 -31.38 26.23 -5.43
N VAL A 67 -30.75 25.10 -5.71
CA VAL A 67 -31.19 23.79 -5.27
C VAL A 67 -30.30 23.31 -4.13
N TYR A 68 -30.93 22.92 -3.02
CA TYR A 68 -30.28 22.35 -1.84
C TYR A 68 -30.76 20.90 -1.71
N GLN A 69 -29.83 19.95 -1.84
CA GLN A 69 -30.14 18.53 -1.91
C GLN A 69 -29.24 17.73 -0.98
N PHE A 70 -29.86 16.95 -0.09
CA PHE A 70 -29.18 16.00 0.78
C PHE A 70 -30.05 14.75 0.94
N LEU A 71 -29.41 13.57 1.04
CA LEU A 71 -30.14 12.31 1.20
C LEU A 71 -30.89 12.32 2.54
N GLY A 72 -32.18 11.99 2.52
CA GLY A 72 -33.03 12.00 3.72
C GLY A 72 -33.86 13.27 3.95
N TYR A 73 -33.71 14.30 3.11
CA TYR A 73 -34.38 15.59 3.24
C TYR A 73 -35.06 15.99 1.94
N LYS A 74 -36.14 16.78 2.06
CA LYS A 74 -36.83 17.38 0.91
C LYS A 74 -35.88 18.30 0.14
N THR A 75 -35.74 18.07 -1.16
CA THR A 75 -34.98 18.96 -2.04
C THR A 75 -35.62 20.35 -2.04
N LEU A 76 -34.92 21.35 -1.48
CA LEU A 76 -35.41 22.73 -1.47
C LEU A 76 -34.94 23.47 -2.72
N ARG A 77 -35.88 24.11 -3.42
CA ARG A 77 -35.60 25.04 -4.52
C ARG A 77 -35.98 26.44 -4.08
N LYS A 78 -34.99 27.33 -3.99
CA LYS A 78 -35.18 28.70 -3.52
C LYS A 78 -34.82 29.68 -4.63
N ASN A 79 -35.79 30.51 -5.02
CA ASN A 79 -35.54 31.61 -5.94
C ASN A 79 -34.86 32.76 -5.19
N ILE A 80 -33.74 33.23 -5.73
CA ILE A 80 -32.91 34.28 -5.13
C ILE A 80 -32.57 35.30 -6.23
N THR A 81 -32.89 36.56 -5.96
CA THR A 81 -32.46 37.68 -6.80
C THR A 81 -31.11 38.18 -6.30
N TYR A 82 -30.07 37.91 -7.06
CA TYR A 82 -28.71 38.30 -6.71
C TYR A 82 -28.35 39.65 -7.32
N THR A 83 -28.00 40.60 -6.46
CA THR A 83 -27.76 42.01 -6.81
C THR A 83 -26.31 42.34 -7.13
N GLY A 84 -25.41 41.34 -7.10
CA GLY A 84 -23.97 41.51 -7.32
C GLY A 84 -23.17 41.81 -6.06
N VAL A 85 -23.80 41.73 -4.89
CA VAL A 85 -23.14 41.85 -3.58
C VAL A 85 -23.29 40.52 -2.84
N ALA A 86 -22.34 40.20 -1.96
CA ALA A 86 -22.45 39.00 -1.15
C ALA A 86 -23.75 39.00 -0.34
N GLN A 87 -24.47 37.87 -0.37
CA GLN A 87 -25.78 37.72 0.26
C GLN A 87 -25.77 36.48 1.15
N GLU A 88 -26.26 36.63 2.37
CA GLU A 88 -26.45 35.52 3.30
C GLU A 88 -27.85 34.92 3.15
N VAL A 89 -27.93 33.62 2.90
CA VAL A 89 -29.18 32.87 2.75
C VAL A 89 -29.11 31.58 3.56
N ASN A 90 -29.63 31.67 4.78
CA ASN A 90 -29.81 30.50 5.64
C ASN A 90 -31.03 29.70 5.19
N VAL A 91 -30.91 28.37 5.26
CA VAL A 91 -31.89 27.41 4.78
C VAL A 91 -32.15 26.37 5.86
N VAL A 92 -33.43 26.06 6.07
CA VAL A 92 -33.86 24.91 6.84
C VAL A 92 -34.37 23.87 5.85
N LEU A 93 -33.81 22.66 5.88
CA LEU A 93 -34.33 21.53 5.12
C LEU A 93 -35.27 20.72 6.02
N GLU A 94 -36.45 20.44 5.51
CA GLU A 94 -37.39 19.53 6.14
C GLU A 94 -36.92 18.09 5.89
N SER A 95 -37.02 17.25 6.91
CA SER A 95 -36.86 15.80 6.72
C SER A 95 -37.86 15.33 5.66
N GLU A 96 -37.44 14.42 4.79
CA GLU A 96 -38.36 13.83 3.82
C GLU A 96 -39.38 12.96 4.55
N ASP A 97 -40.66 13.27 4.35
CA ASP A 97 -41.75 12.48 4.91
C ASP A 97 -41.88 11.23 4.05
N PHE A 98 -41.21 10.18 4.50
CA PHE A 98 -41.21 8.89 3.84
C PHE A 98 -42.60 8.25 3.92
N ILE A 99 -43.31 8.23 2.79
CA ILE A 99 -44.59 7.53 2.67
C ILE A 99 -44.28 6.12 2.14
N LEU A 100 -44.75 5.10 2.87
CA LEU A 100 -44.96 3.78 2.28
C LEU A 100 -46.26 3.90 1.47
N GLU A 101 -46.17 4.05 0.15
CA GLU A 101 -47.36 3.89 -0.69
C GLU A 101 -47.97 2.51 -0.43
N ASP A 102 -49.29 2.37 -0.56
CA ASP A 102 -50.00 1.10 -0.45
C ASP A 102 -49.51 0.15 -1.55
N ILE A 103 -48.41 -0.54 -1.27
CA ILE A 103 -47.89 -1.58 -2.13
C ILE A 103 -48.91 -2.71 -2.05
N VAL A 104 -49.41 -3.17 -3.21
CA VAL A 104 -50.16 -4.42 -3.28
C VAL A 104 -49.22 -5.55 -2.88
N ILE A 105 -49.20 -5.89 -1.59
CA ILE A 105 -48.42 -7.00 -1.06
C ILE A 105 -49.03 -8.27 -1.62
N THR A 106 -48.51 -8.72 -2.76
CA THR A 106 -48.80 -10.05 -3.28
C THR A 106 -48.03 -11.03 -2.41
N ALA A 107 -48.73 -11.96 -1.76
CA ALA A 107 -48.10 -12.93 -0.86
C ALA A 107 -46.89 -13.62 -1.55
N GLY A 108 -45.71 -13.49 -0.94
CA GLY A 108 -44.46 -14.08 -1.44
C GLY A 108 -43.60 -13.22 -2.38
N LYS A 109 -43.99 -11.98 -2.71
CA LYS A 109 -43.22 -11.10 -3.60
C LYS A 109 -42.76 -9.82 -2.88
N ASN A 110 -41.44 -9.58 -2.84
CA ASN A 110 -40.84 -8.39 -2.22
C ASN A 110 -40.65 -7.28 -3.27
N PRO A 111 -41.29 -6.10 -3.14
CA PRO A 111 -41.17 -5.00 -4.11
C PRO A 111 -39.73 -4.49 -4.26
N ALA A 112 -38.92 -4.53 -3.19
CA ALA A 112 -37.51 -4.15 -3.26
C ALA A 112 -36.71 -5.09 -4.18
N ASP A 113 -37.04 -6.39 -4.20
CA ASP A 113 -36.36 -7.35 -5.06
C ASP A 113 -36.64 -7.06 -6.54
N ASP A 114 -37.87 -6.67 -6.88
CA ASP A 114 -38.23 -6.30 -8.25
C ASP A 114 -37.46 -5.05 -8.72
N LEU A 115 -37.31 -4.04 -7.86
CA LEU A 115 -36.52 -2.83 -8.14
C LEU A 115 -35.02 -3.13 -8.32
N ILE A 116 -34.45 -4.00 -7.48
CA ILE A 116 -33.04 -4.42 -7.61
C ILE A 116 -32.83 -5.22 -8.90
N ARG A 117 -33.76 -6.13 -9.26
CA ARG A 117 -33.70 -6.85 -10.55
C ARG A 117 -33.75 -5.89 -11.72
N LEU A 118 -34.58 -4.85 -11.63
CA LEU A 118 -34.66 -3.80 -12.65
C LEU A 118 -33.35 -3.02 -12.78
N ALA A 119 -32.75 -2.61 -11.65
CA ALA A 119 -31.45 -1.96 -11.63
C ALA A 119 -30.35 -2.84 -12.24
N ILE A 120 -30.29 -4.13 -11.87
CA ILE A 120 -29.36 -5.11 -12.45
C ILE A 120 -29.55 -5.22 -13.96
N LYS A 121 -30.80 -5.39 -14.41
CA LYS A 121 -31.15 -5.52 -15.83
C LYS A 121 -30.77 -4.27 -16.64
N ASN A 122 -30.95 -3.09 -16.06
CA ASN A 122 -30.78 -1.81 -16.76
C ASN A 122 -29.40 -1.17 -16.57
N LYS A 123 -28.45 -1.80 -15.85
CA LYS A 123 -27.09 -1.24 -15.60
C LYS A 123 -26.45 -0.61 -16.84
N GLN A 124 -26.40 -1.36 -17.93
CA GLN A 124 -25.75 -0.93 -19.16
C GLN A 124 -26.43 0.31 -19.75
N LYS A 125 -27.78 0.32 -19.75
CA LYS A 125 -28.59 1.45 -20.22
C LYS A 125 -28.41 2.69 -19.32
N ASN A 126 -28.45 2.50 -18.00
CA ASN A 126 -28.33 3.58 -17.02
C ASN A 126 -26.93 4.22 -16.99
N THR A 127 -25.93 3.57 -17.60
CA THR A 127 -24.55 4.05 -17.67
C THR A 127 -24.08 4.29 -19.10
N GLU A 128 -24.98 4.22 -20.09
CA GLU A 128 -24.66 4.43 -21.51
C GLU A 128 -24.25 5.88 -21.77
N GLY A 129 -25.02 6.85 -21.26
CA GLY A 129 -24.69 8.28 -21.35
C GLY A 129 -23.45 8.71 -20.54
N MET A 130 -22.78 7.77 -19.87
CA MET A 130 -21.54 7.96 -19.10
C MET A 130 -20.42 7.02 -19.58
N SER A 131 -20.52 6.44 -20.77
CA SER A 131 -19.51 5.50 -21.29
C SER A 131 -18.14 6.13 -21.53
N ALA A 132 -18.11 7.43 -21.83
CA ALA A 132 -16.91 8.23 -21.95
C ALA A 132 -17.20 9.68 -21.53
N PHE A 133 -16.33 10.28 -20.74
CA PHE A 133 -16.46 11.70 -20.40
C PHE A 133 -15.12 12.34 -20.02
N THR A 134 -15.08 13.67 -20.08
CA THR A 134 -14.16 14.47 -19.26
C THR A 134 -14.93 15.22 -18.19
N ALA A 135 -14.31 15.44 -17.04
CA ALA A 135 -14.92 16.22 -15.95
C ALA A 135 -13.83 16.95 -15.15
N ASP A 136 -14.21 18.07 -14.54
CA ASP A 136 -13.40 18.72 -13.52
C ASP A 136 -13.66 18.03 -12.18
N PHE A 137 -12.59 17.79 -11.44
CA PHE A 137 -12.62 17.11 -10.15
C PHE A 137 -11.96 17.97 -9.10
N TYR A 138 -12.65 18.11 -7.97
CA TYR A 138 -12.08 18.71 -6.78
C TYR A 138 -12.21 17.70 -5.65
N SER A 139 -11.14 17.53 -4.85
CA SER A 139 -11.17 16.69 -3.66
C SER A 139 -10.54 17.38 -2.45
N LYS A 140 -11.22 17.30 -1.30
CA LYS A 140 -10.68 17.66 0.01
C LYS A 140 -10.52 16.40 0.86
N GLY A 141 -9.37 16.26 1.51
CA GLY A 141 -9.04 15.11 2.34
C GLY A 141 -8.47 15.54 3.66
N MET A 142 -8.98 14.95 4.73
CA MET A 142 -8.62 15.29 6.10
C MET A 142 -8.38 14.01 6.91
N LEU A 143 -7.28 13.98 7.66
CA LEU A 143 -7.06 13.01 8.73
C LEU A 143 -7.09 13.74 10.06
N LYS A 144 -7.96 13.30 10.96
CA LYS A 144 -8.13 13.85 12.30
C LYS A 144 -7.96 12.75 13.33
N THR A 145 -7.18 13.04 14.36
CA THR A 145 -7.07 12.17 15.53
C THR A 145 -8.31 12.37 16.40
N LEU A 146 -9.02 11.29 16.71
CA LEU A 146 -10.15 11.28 17.64
C LEU A 146 -9.70 10.97 19.07
N LYS A 147 -8.60 10.22 19.20
CA LYS A 147 -7.95 9.89 20.47
C LYS A 147 -6.52 9.43 20.20
N MET A 148 -5.57 9.85 21.03
CA MET A 148 -4.21 9.34 21.00
C MET A 148 -3.68 9.14 22.42
N SER A 149 -3.17 7.96 22.75
CA SER A 149 -2.62 7.69 24.08
C SER A 149 -1.39 8.55 24.37
N LYS A 150 -1.15 8.87 25.65
CA LYS A 150 0.00 9.69 26.09
C LYS A 150 1.35 9.11 25.66
N PHE A 151 1.45 7.79 25.53
CA PHE A 151 2.65 7.12 25.03
C PHE A 151 2.98 7.53 23.59
N PHE A 152 1.98 7.49 22.70
CA PHE A 152 2.15 7.91 21.31
C PHE A 152 2.35 9.41 21.17
N GLN A 153 1.59 10.23 21.93
CA GLN A 153 1.79 11.68 21.94
C GLN A 153 3.25 12.08 22.28
N LYS A 154 3.83 11.46 23.32
CA LYS A 154 5.22 11.71 23.73
C LYS A 154 6.21 11.28 22.65
N LYS A 155 6.04 10.10 22.04
CA LYS A 155 6.95 9.63 20.99
C LYS A 155 6.96 10.54 19.76
N VAL A 156 5.79 11.07 19.37
CA VAL A 156 5.71 11.94 18.19
C VAL A 156 6.30 13.33 18.46
N GLN A 157 6.24 13.83 19.70
CA GLN A 157 6.91 15.09 20.09
C GLN A 157 8.44 15.01 20.11
N VAL A 158 9.02 13.83 20.35
CA VAL A 158 10.48 13.65 20.56
C VAL A 158 11.30 13.79 19.27
N ASN A 159 10.72 13.57 18.09
CA ASN A 159 11.43 13.57 16.80
C ASN A 159 11.51 14.95 16.10
N GLY A 160 11.15 16.06 16.77
CA GLY A 160 11.17 17.41 16.17
C GLY A 160 10.03 17.66 15.16
N SER A 161 9.38 16.61 14.68
CA SER A 161 8.13 16.62 13.93
C SER A 161 6.93 16.50 14.87
N GLY A 162 6.81 17.40 15.86
CA GLY A 162 5.58 17.44 16.66
C GLY A 162 4.37 17.45 15.74
N LEU A 163 3.33 16.66 16.06
CA LEU A 163 2.03 16.74 15.40
C LEU A 163 1.44 18.11 15.71
N SER A 164 1.81 19.09 14.90
CA SER A 164 1.19 20.40 14.89
C SER A 164 -0.30 20.17 14.64
N GLY A 165 -1.17 20.73 15.49
CA GLY A 165 -2.62 20.57 15.38
C GLY A 165 -3.25 19.48 16.25
N VAL A 166 -2.52 18.87 17.20
CA VAL A 166 -3.09 17.91 18.17
C VAL A 166 -3.10 18.49 19.59
N ASP A 167 -4.26 18.46 20.24
CA ASP A 167 -4.50 18.97 21.60
C ASP A 167 -3.94 18.03 22.70
N SER A 168 -4.06 18.44 23.97
CA SER A 168 -3.60 17.66 25.13
C SER A 168 -4.37 16.35 25.35
N LEU A 169 -5.54 16.20 24.71
CA LEU A 169 -6.38 15.01 24.73
C LEU A 169 -6.08 14.10 23.54
N GLY A 170 -5.13 14.47 22.68
CA GLY A 170 -4.72 13.70 21.51
C GLY A 170 -5.70 13.81 20.36
N ARG A 171 -6.38 14.96 20.22
CA ARG A 171 -7.36 15.25 19.18
C ARG A 171 -6.92 16.39 18.28
N GLY A 172 -7.28 16.30 17.00
CA GLY A 172 -7.09 17.38 16.02
C GLY A 172 -6.50 16.92 14.70
N ILE A 173 -6.40 17.85 13.75
CA ILE A 173 -6.07 17.61 12.35
C ILE A 173 -4.59 17.30 12.20
N VAL A 174 -4.28 16.10 11.68
CA VAL A 174 -2.89 15.68 11.41
C VAL A 174 -2.53 15.82 9.94
N TYR A 175 -3.52 15.76 9.06
CA TYR A 175 -3.37 15.98 7.63
C TYR A 175 -4.59 16.69 7.07
N LEU A 176 -4.38 17.65 6.20
CA LEU A 176 -5.43 18.36 5.46
C LEU A 176 -4.87 18.71 4.09
N SER A 177 -5.60 18.37 3.04
CA SER A 177 -5.23 18.72 1.68
C SER A 177 -6.42 18.93 0.76
N GLU A 178 -6.19 19.73 -0.28
CA GLU A 178 -7.12 20.02 -1.35
C GLU A 178 -6.45 19.76 -2.71
N THR A 179 -7.20 19.20 -3.65
CA THR A 179 -6.75 18.86 -5.01
C THR A 179 -7.76 19.40 -6.03
N VAL A 180 -7.26 20.01 -7.11
CA VAL A 180 -8.04 20.35 -8.31
C VAL A 180 -7.42 19.60 -9.48
N SER A 181 -8.22 18.83 -10.21
CA SER A 181 -7.76 18.02 -11.33
C SER A 181 -8.80 17.94 -12.45
N SER A 182 -8.35 17.44 -13.61
CA SER A 182 -9.20 17.12 -14.74
C SER A 182 -9.14 15.61 -14.99
N LEU A 183 -10.31 15.01 -15.22
CA LEU A 183 -10.49 13.59 -15.41
C LEU A 183 -10.79 13.27 -16.87
N LYS A 184 -10.26 12.14 -17.33
CA LYS A 184 -10.68 11.45 -18.55
C LYS A 184 -11.10 10.05 -18.18
N TYR A 185 -12.33 9.67 -18.53
CA TYR A 185 -12.85 8.34 -18.27
C TYR A 185 -13.40 7.71 -19.55
N GLN A 186 -13.09 6.43 -19.76
CA GLN A 186 -13.71 5.61 -20.80
C GLN A 186 -13.89 4.17 -20.30
N LYS A 187 -15.06 3.60 -20.53
CA LYS A 187 -15.33 2.18 -20.22
C LYS A 187 -14.46 1.21 -21.05
N PRO A 188 -14.21 -0.01 -20.56
CA PRO A 188 -14.33 -0.43 -19.16
C PRO A 188 -13.02 -0.07 -18.44
N ASN A 189 -13.07 0.85 -17.48
CA ASN A 189 -12.00 1.11 -16.51
C ASN A 189 -10.74 1.81 -17.03
N LYS A 190 -10.89 2.77 -17.95
CA LYS A 190 -9.80 3.68 -18.31
C LYS A 190 -10.05 5.04 -17.65
N LEU A 191 -9.49 5.25 -16.47
CA LEU A 191 -9.45 6.54 -15.80
C LEU A 191 -8.04 7.12 -15.92
N LYS A 192 -7.94 8.40 -16.27
CA LYS A 192 -6.70 9.16 -16.25
C LYS A 192 -6.96 10.51 -15.58
N GLU A 193 -6.10 10.86 -14.63
CA GLU A 193 -6.20 12.11 -13.90
C GLU A 193 -5.02 13.04 -14.22
N HIS A 194 -5.33 14.32 -14.39
CA HIS A 194 -4.33 15.39 -14.49
C HIS A 194 -4.55 16.41 -13.37
N ILE A 195 -3.69 16.40 -12.36
CA ILE A 195 -3.75 17.31 -11.21
C ILE A 195 -3.21 18.68 -11.61
N ILE A 196 -4.09 19.67 -11.55
CA ILE A 196 -3.82 21.07 -11.89
C ILE A 196 -3.28 21.84 -10.67
N ALA A 197 -3.81 21.55 -9.48
CA ALA A 197 -3.40 22.18 -8.23
C ALA A 197 -3.47 21.23 -7.04
N SER A 198 -2.52 21.35 -6.11
CA SER A 198 -2.47 20.60 -4.84
C SER A 198 -2.06 21.55 -3.73
N LYS A 199 -2.81 21.55 -2.62
CA LYS A 199 -2.51 22.33 -1.42
C LYS A 199 -2.54 21.40 -0.21
N VAL A 200 -1.42 21.31 0.50
CA VAL A 200 -1.27 20.48 1.69
C VAL A 200 -0.91 21.39 2.86
N SER A 201 -1.68 21.31 3.95
CA SER A 201 -1.47 22.15 5.13
C SER A 201 -0.07 21.93 5.72
N GLY A 202 0.69 23.01 5.92
CA GLY A 202 2.07 22.94 6.42
C GLY A 202 3.12 22.47 5.41
N SER A 203 2.79 22.42 4.11
CA SER A 203 3.73 22.09 3.03
C SER A 203 3.56 23.01 1.82
N ASN A 204 4.66 23.37 1.16
CA ASN A 204 4.68 24.15 -0.10
C ASN A 204 5.02 23.30 -1.33
N SER A 205 5.25 22.01 -1.12
CA SER A 205 5.71 21.05 -2.14
C SER A 205 5.01 19.69 -2.01
N GLY A 206 4.02 19.59 -1.13
CA GLY A 206 3.26 18.36 -0.89
C GLY A 206 2.30 18.06 -2.03
N TYR A 207 2.36 16.83 -2.51
CA TYR A 207 1.34 16.26 -3.38
C TYR A 207 0.25 15.62 -2.50
N SER A 208 -1.01 15.98 -2.74
CA SER A 208 -2.14 15.38 -2.04
C SER A 208 -2.30 13.90 -2.40
N PHE A 209 -2.79 13.11 -1.45
CA PHE A 209 -3.19 11.71 -1.67
C PHE A 209 -4.65 11.60 -2.15
N ASN A 210 -5.39 12.71 -2.26
CA ASN A 210 -6.80 12.69 -2.66
C ASN A 210 -6.93 12.62 -4.19
N THR A 211 -6.50 11.51 -4.79
CA THR A 211 -6.61 11.29 -6.23
C THR A 211 -8.00 10.75 -6.59
N ALA A 212 -8.44 11.02 -7.82
CA ALA A 212 -9.66 10.45 -8.34
C ALA A 212 -9.54 8.93 -8.53
N ASP A 213 -8.35 8.41 -8.87
CA ASP A 213 -8.15 6.96 -9.00
C ASP A 213 -8.42 6.21 -7.68
N GLU A 214 -7.97 6.76 -6.56
CA GLU A 214 -8.20 6.19 -5.23
C GLU A 214 -9.63 6.38 -4.70
N SER A 215 -10.44 7.21 -5.36
CA SER A 215 -11.77 7.60 -4.88
C SER A 215 -12.88 7.50 -5.93
N PHE A 216 -12.66 6.96 -7.13
CA PHE A 216 -13.72 6.86 -8.14
C PHE A 216 -14.43 5.50 -8.06
N TYR A 217 -15.51 5.40 -7.26
CA TYR A 217 -16.27 4.16 -7.10
C TYR A 217 -17.52 4.11 -7.98
N ASP A 218 -17.66 3.14 -8.88
CA ASP A 218 -18.87 2.97 -9.70
C ASP A 218 -19.70 1.77 -9.22
N PHE A 219 -20.80 2.02 -8.50
CA PHE A 219 -21.65 0.96 -7.95
C PHE A 219 -22.48 0.22 -9.01
N TYR A 220 -22.45 0.63 -10.29
CA TYR A 220 -22.96 -0.19 -11.38
C TYR A 220 -22.03 -1.37 -11.71
N ASP A 221 -20.75 -1.29 -11.34
CA ASP A 221 -19.83 -2.43 -11.46
C ASP A 221 -20.22 -3.55 -10.48
N ASN A 222 -19.94 -4.79 -10.88
CA ASN A 222 -20.21 -5.95 -10.01
C ASN A 222 -19.32 -5.97 -8.76
N HIS A 223 -18.16 -5.30 -8.81
CA HIS A 223 -17.19 -5.29 -7.72
C HIS A 223 -16.66 -3.87 -7.48
N ILE A 224 -16.56 -3.49 -6.21
CA ILE A 224 -15.97 -2.24 -5.76
C ILE A 224 -14.69 -2.53 -5.00
N VAL A 225 -13.63 -1.79 -5.31
CA VAL A 225 -12.36 -1.80 -4.59
C VAL A 225 -12.19 -0.42 -3.95
N ILE A 226 -12.01 -0.36 -2.64
CA ILE A 226 -11.88 0.89 -1.89
C ILE A 226 -10.39 1.16 -1.65
N GLY A 227 -9.88 2.27 -2.19
CA GLY A 227 -8.45 2.59 -2.18
C GLY A 227 -7.56 1.44 -2.69
N ASP A 228 -6.43 1.22 -2.04
CA ASP A 228 -5.48 0.14 -2.37
C ASP A 228 -5.80 -1.22 -1.73
N MET A 229 -7.02 -1.42 -1.22
CA MET A 229 -7.39 -2.69 -0.59
C MET A 229 -7.63 -3.77 -1.65
N ASP A 230 -6.93 -4.90 -1.58
CA ASP A 230 -7.10 -6.02 -2.53
C ASP A 230 -8.51 -6.65 -2.55
N THR A 231 -9.37 -6.32 -1.59
CA THR A 231 -10.68 -6.95 -1.39
C THR A 231 -11.71 -6.40 -2.36
N LYS A 232 -12.23 -7.27 -3.25
CA LYS A 232 -13.33 -6.95 -4.18
C LYS A 232 -14.70 -7.08 -3.48
N LEU A 233 -15.23 -5.97 -3.02
CA LEU A 233 -16.57 -5.88 -2.41
C LEU A 233 -17.66 -6.07 -3.46
N ILE A 234 -18.74 -6.78 -3.12
CA ILE A 234 -19.86 -7.03 -4.03
C ILE A 234 -20.80 -5.84 -4.04
N SER A 235 -21.03 -5.22 -5.19
CA SER A 235 -22.03 -4.13 -5.29
C SER A 235 -23.43 -4.64 -4.88
N PRO A 236 -24.25 -3.83 -4.17
CA PRO A 236 -25.65 -4.17 -3.89
C PRO A 236 -26.52 -4.38 -5.12
N ILE A 237 -26.08 -3.95 -6.29
CA ILE A 237 -26.73 -4.24 -7.57
C ILE A 237 -25.87 -5.14 -8.45
N ALA A 238 -24.87 -5.87 -7.94
CA ALA A 238 -24.12 -6.84 -8.72
C ALA A 238 -25.03 -7.95 -9.31
N ASP A 239 -24.59 -8.62 -10.39
CA ASP A 239 -25.40 -9.68 -11.02
C ASP A 239 -25.70 -10.84 -10.06
N VAL A 240 -24.84 -11.04 -9.06
CA VAL A 240 -24.96 -12.05 -8.01
C VAL A 240 -25.51 -11.51 -6.68
N ALA A 241 -26.00 -10.26 -6.65
CA ALA A 241 -26.28 -9.54 -5.40
C ALA A 241 -27.30 -10.25 -4.47
N PHE A 242 -28.32 -10.91 -5.03
CA PHE A 242 -29.29 -11.71 -4.24
C PHE A 242 -28.68 -12.89 -3.48
N SER A 243 -27.46 -13.32 -3.81
CA SER A 243 -26.74 -14.32 -3.02
C SER A 243 -26.17 -13.75 -1.71
N TYR A 244 -25.93 -12.44 -1.68
CA TYR A 244 -25.20 -11.74 -0.62
C TYR A 244 -26.10 -10.84 0.24
N TYR A 245 -27.21 -10.33 -0.33
CA TYR A 245 -28.04 -9.32 0.32
C TYR A 245 -29.49 -9.77 0.51
N LYS A 246 -30.15 -9.13 1.48
CA LYS A 246 -31.60 -9.01 1.61
C LYS A 246 -31.95 -7.54 1.42
N TYR A 247 -33.10 -7.27 0.78
CA TYR A 247 -33.55 -5.92 0.50
C TYR A 247 -34.89 -5.65 1.16
N THR A 248 -35.08 -4.46 1.68
CA THR A 248 -36.35 -4.00 2.22
C THR A 248 -36.65 -2.63 1.64
N LEU A 249 -37.84 -2.43 1.07
CA LEU A 249 -38.30 -1.12 0.65
C LEU A 249 -38.75 -0.39 1.92
N GLU A 250 -38.01 0.63 2.33
CA GLU A 250 -38.31 1.39 3.55
C GLU A 250 -39.23 2.56 3.28
N ALA A 251 -39.11 3.18 2.10
CA ALA A 251 -39.85 4.38 1.78
C ALA A 251 -39.86 4.71 0.30
N THR A 252 -40.80 5.58 -0.08
CA THR A 252 -40.82 6.24 -1.39
C THR A 252 -41.01 7.74 -1.23
N PHE A 253 -40.47 8.53 -2.16
CA PHE A 253 -40.71 9.98 -2.23
C PHE A 253 -40.57 10.46 -3.68
N ARG A 254 -41.10 11.64 -3.99
CA ARG A 254 -40.98 12.24 -5.33
C ARG A 254 -40.01 13.40 -5.33
N ASP A 255 -39.05 13.40 -6.26
CA ASP A 255 -38.23 14.58 -6.59
C ASP A 255 -38.26 14.79 -8.11
N GLN A 256 -38.39 16.04 -8.55
CA GLN A 256 -38.46 16.40 -9.98
C GLN A 256 -39.50 15.61 -10.80
N GLY A 257 -40.62 15.23 -10.17
CA GLY A 257 -41.68 14.46 -10.82
C GLY A 257 -41.39 12.97 -11.00
N VAL A 258 -40.18 12.50 -10.66
CA VAL A 258 -39.84 11.06 -10.63
C VAL A 258 -40.04 10.49 -9.23
N LEU A 259 -40.47 9.24 -9.15
CA LEU A 259 -40.58 8.51 -7.89
C LEU A 259 -39.22 7.87 -7.56
N ILE A 260 -38.78 8.03 -6.31
CA ILE A 260 -37.53 7.50 -5.78
C ILE A 260 -37.85 6.48 -4.68
N ASN A 261 -37.22 5.32 -4.77
CA ASN A 261 -37.38 4.21 -3.85
C ASN A 261 -36.17 4.11 -2.92
N LYS A 262 -36.37 4.23 -1.60
CA LYS A 262 -35.35 4.02 -0.58
C LYS A 262 -35.33 2.54 -0.17
N ILE A 263 -34.24 1.85 -0.49
CA ILE A 263 -34.07 0.42 -0.27
C ILE A 263 -32.98 0.18 0.77
N LYS A 264 -33.32 -0.51 1.85
CA LYS A 264 -32.35 -1.01 2.82
C LYS A 264 -31.61 -2.21 2.24
N VAL A 265 -30.29 -2.12 2.19
CA VAL A 265 -29.39 -3.22 1.81
C VAL A 265 -28.84 -3.86 3.09
N THR A 266 -29.27 -5.09 3.37
CA THR A 266 -28.81 -5.85 4.53
C THR A 266 -27.99 -7.06 4.08
N PRO A 267 -26.70 -7.17 4.45
CA PRO A 267 -25.91 -8.34 4.11
C PRO A 267 -26.43 -9.58 4.84
N LYS A 268 -26.43 -10.73 4.15
CA LYS A 268 -26.76 -12.03 4.78
C LYS A 268 -25.67 -12.47 5.76
N SER A 269 -24.45 -11.94 5.63
CA SER A 269 -23.33 -12.16 6.53
C SER A 269 -22.37 -10.96 6.48
N SER A 270 -22.08 -10.36 7.63
CA SER A 270 -21.21 -9.18 7.76
C SER A 270 -19.72 -9.47 7.52
N VAL A 271 -19.31 -10.74 7.55
CA VAL A 271 -17.90 -11.16 7.35
C VAL A 271 -17.52 -11.33 5.88
N GLN A 272 -18.50 -11.27 4.97
CA GLN A 272 -18.29 -11.34 3.53
C GLN A 272 -17.85 -9.95 3.00
N PRO A 273 -17.27 -9.89 1.77
CA PRO A 273 -16.90 -8.61 1.16
C PRO A 273 -18.15 -7.91 0.63
N VAL A 274 -18.95 -7.34 1.53
CA VAL A 274 -20.29 -6.80 1.26
C VAL A 274 -20.50 -5.45 1.94
N PHE A 275 -21.49 -4.70 1.44
CA PHE A 275 -21.93 -3.43 2.02
C PHE A 275 -23.18 -3.59 2.91
N SER A 276 -23.50 -2.57 3.68
CA SER A 276 -24.79 -2.43 4.38
C SER A 276 -25.19 -0.97 4.42
N GLY A 277 -26.47 -0.65 4.32
CA GLY A 277 -26.91 0.75 4.33
C GLY A 277 -28.07 0.96 3.38
N ASP A 278 -28.16 2.15 2.80
CA ASP A 278 -29.33 2.59 2.05
C ASP A 278 -28.96 2.85 0.58
N LEU A 279 -29.81 2.36 -0.33
CA LEU A 279 -29.71 2.54 -1.77
C LEU A 279 -30.98 3.26 -2.27
N TYR A 280 -30.81 4.32 -3.03
CA TYR A 280 -31.90 5.12 -3.57
C TYR A 280 -32.00 4.89 -5.08
N LEU A 281 -33.11 4.31 -5.55
CA LEU A 281 -33.32 3.97 -6.95
C LEU A 281 -34.49 4.74 -7.56
N VAL A 282 -34.29 5.25 -8.77
CA VAL A 282 -35.33 5.88 -9.58
C VAL A 282 -36.30 4.81 -10.07
N ASP A 283 -37.58 5.02 -9.81
CA ASP A 283 -38.64 4.11 -10.20
C ASP A 283 -38.72 3.91 -11.73
N GLY A 284 -39.18 2.73 -12.16
CA GLY A 284 -39.36 2.38 -13.57
C GLY A 284 -38.07 2.14 -14.39
N ILE A 285 -36.92 2.70 -13.99
CA ILE A 285 -35.64 2.51 -14.69
C ILE A 285 -34.53 1.91 -13.82
N GLY A 286 -34.64 1.94 -12.50
CA GLY A 286 -33.64 1.39 -11.58
C GLY A 286 -32.28 2.09 -11.64
N ALA A 287 -32.26 3.39 -11.98
CA ALA A 287 -31.05 4.19 -11.95
C ALA A 287 -30.73 4.61 -10.51
N ILE A 288 -29.45 4.69 -10.15
CA ILE A 288 -29.00 5.16 -8.84
C ILE A 288 -29.25 6.66 -8.73
N TYR A 289 -30.09 7.04 -7.77
CA TYR A 289 -30.29 8.43 -7.32
C TYR A 289 -29.25 8.81 -6.25
N GLY A 290 -28.90 7.85 -5.41
CA GLY A 290 -27.89 8.03 -4.37
C GLY A 290 -27.61 6.74 -3.62
N ILE A 291 -26.51 6.76 -2.86
CA ILE A 291 -26.13 5.66 -1.96
C ILE A 291 -25.62 6.24 -0.64
N ASP A 292 -25.85 5.51 0.44
CA ASP A 292 -25.20 5.69 1.74
C ASP A 292 -24.88 4.29 2.29
N LEU A 293 -23.69 3.80 1.98
CA LEU A 293 -23.30 2.40 2.18
C LEU A 293 -22.04 2.30 3.04
N LYS A 294 -22.13 1.43 4.03
CA LYS A 294 -21.08 1.14 5.00
C LYS A 294 -20.45 -0.21 4.75
N VAL A 295 -19.17 -0.32 5.09
CA VAL A 295 -18.43 -1.58 5.10
C VAL A 295 -17.57 -1.67 6.36
N THR A 296 -17.49 -2.86 6.94
CA THR A 296 -16.71 -3.08 8.17
C THR A 296 -15.29 -3.49 7.84
N GLY A 297 -14.35 -3.27 8.78
CA GLY A 297 -12.99 -3.78 8.63
C GLY A 297 -12.90 -5.28 8.40
N VAL A 298 -13.84 -6.07 8.93
CA VAL A 298 -13.91 -7.51 8.68
C VAL A 298 -14.23 -7.81 7.22
N SER A 299 -15.22 -7.11 6.66
CA SER A 299 -15.65 -7.25 5.26
C SER A 299 -14.54 -6.93 4.26
N VAL A 300 -13.68 -5.94 4.56
CA VAL A 300 -12.50 -5.58 3.73
C VAL A 300 -11.22 -6.34 4.12
N GLN A 301 -11.27 -7.22 5.12
CA GLN A 301 -10.12 -7.97 5.65
C GLN A 301 -9.01 -7.08 6.24
N GLN A 302 -9.40 -5.94 6.81
CA GLN A 302 -8.55 -4.97 7.47
C GLN A 302 -9.02 -4.76 8.93
N PRO A 303 -8.48 -5.51 9.90
CA PRO A 303 -8.96 -5.53 11.29
C PRO A 303 -8.76 -4.20 12.05
N LEU A 304 -7.88 -3.34 11.55
CA LEU A 304 -7.61 -2.01 12.14
C LEU A 304 -8.65 -0.97 11.74
N ILE A 305 -9.45 -1.26 10.70
CA ILE A 305 -10.56 -0.44 10.24
C ILE A 305 -11.79 -0.79 11.07
N GLU A 306 -12.46 0.21 11.60
CA GLU A 306 -13.73 0.04 12.32
C GLU A 306 -14.87 0.00 11.29
N GLU A 307 -15.02 1.09 10.54
CA GLU A 307 -16.05 1.27 9.52
C GLU A 307 -15.54 2.20 8.43
N ILE A 308 -16.01 1.98 7.20
CA ILE A 308 -15.90 2.91 6.09
C ILE A 308 -17.31 3.19 5.60
N ASN A 309 -17.70 4.46 5.55
CA ASN A 309 -18.92 4.92 4.91
C ASN A 309 -18.61 5.54 3.54
N VAL A 310 -19.37 5.14 2.52
CA VAL A 310 -19.35 5.69 1.17
C VAL A 310 -20.72 6.25 0.86
N SER A 311 -20.80 7.56 0.61
CA SER A 311 -22.01 8.20 0.10
C SER A 311 -21.79 8.81 -1.27
N GLN A 312 -22.79 8.71 -2.14
CA GLN A 312 -22.80 9.32 -3.48
C GLN A 312 -24.15 9.96 -3.74
N ASN A 313 -24.11 11.11 -4.43
CA ASN A 313 -25.30 11.80 -4.89
C ASN A 313 -25.26 11.92 -6.42
N PHE A 314 -26.41 11.64 -7.04
CA PHE A 314 -26.61 11.74 -8.49
C PHE A 314 -27.71 12.75 -8.79
N SER A 315 -27.56 13.48 -9.89
CA SER A 315 -28.62 14.30 -10.45
C SER A 315 -28.92 13.85 -11.88
N TYR A 316 -30.17 13.97 -12.30
CA TYR A 316 -30.50 13.81 -13.71
C TYR A 316 -29.84 14.91 -14.56
N ASN A 317 -29.31 14.53 -15.72
CA ASN A 317 -28.76 15.44 -16.70
C ASN A 317 -29.49 15.26 -18.03
N GLU A 318 -30.11 16.33 -18.52
CA GLU A 318 -30.92 16.33 -19.74
C GLU A 318 -30.09 16.10 -21.01
N ASP A 319 -28.83 16.56 -21.03
CA ASP A 319 -27.97 16.50 -22.21
C ASP A 319 -27.62 15.05 -22.59
N ASN A 320 -27.32 14.22 -21.59
CA ASN A 320 -26.98 12.81 -21.78
C ASN A 320 -28.08 11.83 -21.31
N LYS A 321 -29.23 12.35 -20.88
CA LYS A 321 -30.41 11.61 -20.41
C LYS A 321 -30.06 10.54 -19.36
N SER A 322 -29.12 10.86 -18.48
CA SER A 322 -28.58 9.92 -17.49
C SER A 322 -28.49 10.56 -16.10
N TRP A 323 -28.51 9.71 -15.07
CA TRP A 323 -28.22 10.14 -13.70
C TRP A 323 -26.72 10.18 -13.50
N VAL A 324 -26.18 11.38 -13.27
CA VAL A 324 -24.74 11.64 -13.24
C VAL A 324 -24.30 11.93 -11.82
N LYS A 325 -23.20 11.30 -11.41
CA LYS A 325 -22.59 11.51 -10.08
C LYS A 325 -22.12 12.96 -9.93
N ARG A 326 -22.59 13.63 -8.88
CA ARG A 326 -22.19 15.01 -8.54
C ARG A 326 -21.18 15.08 -7.42
N SER A 327 -21.30 14.16 -6.47
CA SER A 327 -20.43 14.11 -5.31
C SER A 327 -20.23 12.69 -4.81
N GLN A 328 -19.12 12.52 -4.10
CA GLN A 328 -18.83 11.32 -3.35
C GLN A 328 -18.08 11.68 -2.07
N ASN A 329 -18.50 11.08 -0.96
CA ASN A 329 -17.82 11.21 0.32
C ASN A 329 -17.41 9.84 0.84
N LEU A 330 -16.22 9.79 1.44
CA LEU A 330 -15.65 8.64 2.11
C LEU A 330 -15.29 9.04 3.54
N ASP A 331 -15.90 8.40 4.54
CA ASP A 331 -15.56 8.56 5.95
C ASP A 331 -15.09 7.23 6.51
N LEU A 332 -13.95 7.23 7.17
CA LEU A 332 -13.20 6.03 7.50
C LEU A 332 -12.61 6.20 8.90
N VAL A 333 -12.87 5.23 9.78
CA VAL A 333 -12.35 5.25 11.14
C VAL A 333 -11.40 4.08 11.36
N PHE A 334 -10.18 4.40 11.77
CA PHE A 334 -9.16 3.43 12.19
C PHE A 334 -8.98 3.46 13.71
N GLY A 335 -8.76 2.30 14.31
CA GLY A 335 -8.56 2.19 15.76
C GLY A 335 -7.63 1.05 16.16
N ALA A 336 -6.46 1.38 16.72
CA ALA A 336 -5.46 0.43 17.18
C ALA A 336 -4.64 0.95 18.38
N LEU A 337 -4.34 0.09 19.36
CA LEU A 337 -3.39 0.36 20.46
C LEU A 337 -3.58 1.70 21.19
N GLY A 338 -4.82 2.14 21.38
CA GLY A 338 -5.14 3.42 22.04
C GLY A 338 -5.00 4.67 21.17
N VAL A 339 -4.89 4.50 19.86
CA VAL A 339 -4.99 5.55 18.83
C VAL A 339 -6.25 5.32 18.01
N ARG A 340 -7.01 6.39 17.77
CA ARG A 340 -8.20 6.39 16.90
C ARG A 340 -8.11 7.58 15.95
N ILE A 341 -8.19 7.32 14.65
CA ILE A 341 -8.05 8.32 13.58
C ILE A 341 -9.26 8.22 12.68
N GLN A 342 -9.83 9.37 12.33
CA GLN A 342 -10.85 9.51 11.31
C GLN A 342 -10.23 10.11 10.05
N ALA A 343 -10.59 9.55 8.91
CA ALA A 343 -10.20 10.00 7.59
C ALA A 343 -11.46 10.37 6.81
N VAL A 344 -11.55 11.61 6.32
CA VAL A 344 -12.68 12.10 5.55
C VAL A 344 -12.17 12.60 4.22
N PHE A 345 -12.68 12.03 3.13
CA PHE A 345 -12.41 12.46 1.77
C PHE A 345 -13.72 12.87 1.09
N LEU A 346 -13.76 14.08 0.59
CA LEU A 346 -14.93 14.67 -0.06
C LEU A 346 -14.54 15.01 -1.49
N SER A 347 -15.37 14.61 -2.45
CA SER A 347 -15.09 14.74 -3.87
C SER A 347 -16.30 15.31 -4.62
N VAL A 348 -16.03 16.21 -5.56
CA VAL A 348 -17.03 16.87 -6.41
C VAL A 348 -16.64 16.75 -7.87
N PHE A 349 -17.63 16.48 -8.72
CA PHE A 349 -17.48 16.35 -10.17
C PHE A 349 -18.32 17.42 -10.89
N ASN A 350 -17.64 18.32 -11.61
CA ASN A 350 -18.25 19.43 -12.34
C ASN A 350 -17.89 19.38 -13.84
N ASN A 351 -18.60 20.18 -14.65
CA ASN A 351 -18.25 20.45 -16.06
C ASN A 351 -18.04 19.18 -16.90
N TYR A 352 -19.02 18.28 -16.86
CA TYR A 352 -18.97 17.04 -17.63
C TYR A 352 -19.10 17.32 -19.13
N ASN A 353 -18.22 16.71 -19.92
CA ASN A 353 -18.38 16.56 -21.36
C ASN A 353 -18.55 15.08 -21.70
N PHE A 354 -19.76 14.68 -22.08
CA PHE A 354 -20.12 13.29 -22.38
C PHE A 354 -19.83 12.86 -23.83
N THR A 355 -19.38 13.78 -24.68
CA THR A 355 -18.97 13.50 -26.06
C THR A 355 -17.50 13.84 -26.29
N PRO A 356 -16.56 13.28 -25.50
CA PRO A 356 -15.14 13.56 -25.69
C PRO A 356 -14.60 12.82 -26.93
N ASN A 357 -13.73 13.49 -27.69
CA ASN A 357 -13.03 12.86 -28.81
C ASN A 357 -11.74 12.17 -28.33
N PHE A 358 -11.87 10.97 -27.78
CA PHE A 358 -10.72 10.17 -27.33
C PHE A 358 -10.10 9.36 -28.45
N THR A 359 -8.77 9.33 -28.47
CA THR A 359 -7.97 8.44 -29.32
C THR A 359 -7.26 7.40 -28.46
N ARG A 360 -6.59 6.43 -29.08
CA ARG A 360 -5.74 5.48 -28.35
C ARG A 360 -4.67 6.18 -27.50
N ALA A 361 -4.16 7.33 -27.95
CA ALA A 361 -3.16 8.12 -27.22
C ALA A 361 -3.74 8.83 -25.98
N SER A 362 -5.07 8.95 -25.87
CA SER A 362 -5.71 9.55 -24.70
C SER A 362 -5.54 8.70 -23.43
N PHE A 363 -5.32 7.39 -23.59
CA PHE A 363 -5.15 6.41 -22.52
C PHE A 363 -3.88 5.57 -22.75
N ASP A 364 -2.74 6.26 -22.68
CA ASP A 364 -1.42 5.65 -22.70
C ASP A 364 -1.06 5.01 -21.35
N LYS A 365 0.23 4.81 -21.07
CA LYS A 365 0.71 4.20 -19.82
C LYS A 365 0.78 5.18 -18.64
N GLU A 366 0.52 6.46 -18.86
CA GLU A 366 0.46 7.47 -17.80
C GLU A 366 -0.92 7.46 -17.16
N ILE A 367 -1.00 7.05 -15.90
CA ILE A 367 -2.27 6.96 -15.15
C ILE A 367 -2.59 8.25 -14.40
N LEU A 368 -1.56 8.98 -13.97
CA LEU A 368 -1.67 10.22 -13.22
C LEU A 368 -0.56 11.19 -13.63
N SER A 369 -0.89 12.46 -13.77
CA SER A 369 0.09 13.51 -14.06
C SER A 369 -0.17 14.79 -13.27
N PHE A 370 0.89 15.56 -13.01
CA PHE A 370 0.81 16.82 -12.27
C PHE A 370 1.24 17.99 -13.16
N ALA A 371 0.52 19.11 -13.08
CA ALA A 371 0.92 20.36 -13.70
C ALA A 371 2.27 20.87 -13.14
N LYS A 372 3.06 21.56 -13.96
CA LYS A 372 4.40 22.04 -13.58
C LYS A 372 4.39 22.99 -12.37
N ASP A 373 3.29 23.72 -12.19
CA ASP A 373 3.06 24.71 -11.14
C ASP A 373 2.03 24.26 -10.10
N VAL A 374 1.80 22.95 -9.98
CA VAL A 374 0.75 22.35 -9.14
C VAL A 374 0.73 22.84 -7.69
N ASN A 375 1.89 23.07 -7.07
CA ASN A 375 2.02 23.53 -5.68
C ASN A 375 2.25 25.05 -5.57
N LYS A 376 2.11 25.80 -6.67
CA LYS A 376 2.42 27.24 -6.75
C LYS A 376 1.20 28.14 -6.91
N LYS A 377 -0.02 27.59 -6.84
CA LYS A 377 -1.26 28.35 -6.96
C LYS A 377 -1.48 29.24 -5.72
N GLY A 378 -1.75 30.52 -5.96
CA GLY A 378 -2.03 31.52 -4.91
C GLY A 378 -3.43 31.41 -4.32
N ASP A 379 -3.72 32.23 -3.31
CA ASP A 379 -5.01 32.15 -2.58
C ASP A 379 -6.22 32.48 -3.44
N ASP A 380 -6.09 33.36 -4.43
CA ASP A 380 -7.21 33.73 -5.31
C ASP A 380 -7.66 32.54 -6.17
N PHE A 381 -6.72 31.73 -6.67
CA PHE A 381 -7.04 30.48 -7.34
C PHE A 381 -7.86 29.55 -6.43
N TRP A 382 -7.47 29.41 -5.16
CA TRP A 382 -8.19 28.57 -4.21
C TRP A 382 -9.54 29.17 -3.82
N LYS A 383 -9.70 30.50 -3.75
CA LYS A 383 -11.01 31.12 -3.53
C LYS A 383 -11.98 30.84 -4.68
N GLU A 384 -11.50 30.85 -5.92
CA GLU A 384 -12.31 30.62 -7.11
C GLU A 384 -12.67 29.14 -7.32
N ASN A 385 -11.71 28.23 -7.09
CA ASN A 385 -11.84 26.81 -7.44
C ASN A 385 -12.26 25.92 -6.27
N ARG A 386 -12.32 26.44 -5.04
CA ARG A 386 -12.73 25.66 -3.87
C ARG A 386 -14.23 25.36 -3.90
N LEU A 387 -14.56 24.08 -3.76
CA LEU A 387 -15.94 23.62 -3.83
C LEU A 387 -16.58 23.30 -2.47
N PHE A 388 -15.81 23.42 -1.38
CA PHE A 388 -16.27 23.25 0.00
C PHE A 388 -15.96 24.48 0.83
N ALA A 389 -16.89 24.91 1.69
CA ALA A 389 -16.52 25.84 2.75
C ALA A 389 -15.51 25.17 3.70
N LEU A 390 -14.50 25.92 4.15
CA LEU A 390 -13.59 25.44 5.19
C LEU A 390 -14.22 25.70 6.57
N SER A 391 -14.09 24.76 7.50
CA SER A 391 -14.46 25.01 8.91
C SER A 391 -13.42 25.92 9.59
N GLU A 392 -13.79 26.51 10.74
CA GLU A 392 -12.85 27.31 11.52
C GLU A 392 -11.62 26.51 11.96
N GLU A 393 -11.81 25.21 12.26
CA GLU A 393 -10.73 24.30 12.61
C GLU A 393 -9.75 24.12 11.43
N GLU A 394 -10.26 23.92 10.22
CA GLU A 394 -9.46 23.78 8.99
C GLU A 394 -8.70 25.07 8.63
N LEU A 395 -9.36 26.23 8.73
CA LEU A 395 -8.73 27.53 8.52
C LEU A 395 -7.60 27.79 9.51
N ASN A 396 -7.85 27.49 10.79
CA ASN A 396 -6.82 27.63 11.82
C ASN A 396 -5.67 26.63 11.61
N ASP A 397 -5.96 25.40 11.16
CA ASP A 397 -4.93 24.42 10.82
C ASP A 397 -3.98 24.93 9.73
N TYR A 398 -4.52 25.43 8.61
CA TYR A 398 -3.71 26.05 7.54
C TYR A 398 -2.84 27.18 8.09
N ARG A 399 -3.43 28.12 8.83
CA ARG A 399 -2.72 29.28 9.38
C ARG A 399 -1.57 28.86 10.30
N VAL A 400 -1.86 27.96 11.26
CA VAL A 400 -0.89 27.53 12.27
C VAL A 400 0.22 26.69 11.63
N LYS A 401 -0.13 25.70 10.79
CA LYS A 401 0.87 24.83 10.17
C LYS A 401 1.72 25.55 9.13
N ASP A 402 1.16 26.49 8.37
CA ASP A 402 1.95 27.29 7.43
C ASP A 402 2.91 28.24 8.17
N SER A 403 2.49 28.80 9.31
CA SER A 403 3.39 29.58 10.18
C SER A 403 4.50 28.72 10.77
N ILE A 404 4.15 27.53 11.27
CA ILE A 404 5.13 26.55 11.77
C ILE A 404 6.06 26.09 10.65
N ARG A 405 5.58 25.91 9.42
CA ARG A 405 6.39 25.55 8.24
C ARG A 405 7.46 26.61 8.00
N ILE A 406 7.13 27.90 7.99
CA ILE A 406 8.10 28.98 7.79
C ILE A 406 9.24 28.88 8.82
N ILE A 407 8.89 28.66 10.09
CA ILE A 407 9.87 28.46 11.16
C ILE A 407 10.67 27.17 10.93
N LYS A 408 10.02 26.05 10.62
CA LYS A 408 10.66 24.74 10.39
C LYS A 408 11.58 24.72 9.17
N GLU A 409 11.25 25.51 8.15
CA GLU A 409 12.04 25.65 6.93
C GLU A 409 13.22 26.63 7.10
N SER A 410 13.18 27.49 8.11
CA SER A 410 14.26 28.44 8.42
C SER A 410 15.59 27.72 8.70
N PRO A 411 16.73 28.27 8.22
CA PRO A 411 18.04 27.70 8.50
C PRO A 411 18.32 27.52 10.00
N ALA A 412 17.95 28.51 10.82
CA ALA A 412 18.17 28.48 12.27
C ALA A 412 17.44 27.32 12.97
N TYR A 413 16.20 27.03 12.57
CA TYR A 413 15.45 25.91 13.15
C TYR A 413 16.03 24.56 12.71
N LYS A 414 16.31 24.40 11.40
CA LYS A 414 16.94 23.18 10.87
C LYS A 414 18.25 22.88 11.59
N ASP A 415 19.06 23.91 11.82
CA ASP A 415 20.31 23.80 12.58
C ASP A 415 20.11 23.45 14.05
N SER A 416 19.10 24.02 14.70
CA SER A 416 18.76 23.67 16.09
C SER A 416 18.35 22.20 16.23
N ILE A 417 17.47 21.71 15.33
CA ILE A 417 17.07 20.30 15.29
C ILE A 417 18.26 19.39 14.96
N ARG A 418 19.13 19.79 14.02
CA ARG A 418 20.36 19.07 13.70
C ARG A 418 21.28 18.94 14.92
N LYS A 419 21.53 20.05 15.64
CA LYS A 419 22.34 20.05 16.87
C LYS A 419 21.74 19.18 17.97
N LYS A 420 20.42 19.21 18.13
CA LYS A 420 19.71 18.34 19.10
C LYS A 420 19.82 16.86 18.74
N HIS A 421 19.70 16.53 17.45
CA HIS A 421 19.83 15.16 16.94
C HIS A 421 21.27 14.65 17.09
N ASN A 422 22.25 15.46 16.73
CA ASN A 422 23.69 15.13 16.80
C ASN A 422 24.27 15.18 18.23
N ARG A 423 23.42 15.23 19.27
CA ARG A 423 23.90 15.16 20.65
C ARG A 423 24.09 13.70 21.03
N PHE A 424 25.34 13.30 21.13
CA PHE A 424 25.73 11.97 21.58
C PHE A 424 25.29 11.70 23.03
N LYS A 425 24.81 10.49 23.28
CA LYS A 425 24.36 9.98 24.59
C LYS A 425 25.05 8.65 24.87
N ILE A 426 25.20 8.29 26.15
CA ILE A 426 25.82 7.00 26.56
C ILE A 426 25.09 5.79 25.93
N GLY A 427 23.75 5.86 25.80
CA GLY A 427 22.97 4.81 25.15
C GLY A 427 23.33 4.58 23.68
N ASP A 428 23.90 5.57 22.99
CA ASP A 428 24.25 5.51 21.57
C ASP A 428 25.46 4.57 21.31
N VAL A 429 26.27 4.30 22.35
CA VAL A 429 27.34 3.28 22.29
C VAL A 429 26.76 1.89 22.03
N PHE A 430 25.64 1.58 22.70
CA PHE A 430 25.00 0.27 22.62
C PHE A 430 23.95 0.19 21.52
N GLY A 431 23.11 1.21 21.38
CA GLY A 431 21.99 1.25 20.42
C GLY A 431 22.33 1.84 19.05
N GLY A 432 23.54 2.39 18.87
CA GLY A 432 23.98 3.03 17.63
C GLY A 432 23.78 4.54 17.63
N TYR A 433 24.45 5.20 16.68
CA TYR A 433 24.49 6.64 16.52
C TYR A 433 24.47 7.02 15.03
N ASN A 434 23.86 8.15 14.68
CA ASN A 434 23.90 8.68 13.32
C ASN A 434 24.06 10.20 13.34
N TYR A 435 25.21 10.69 12.89
CA TYR A 435 25.48 12.10 12.72
C TYR A 435 24.94 12.58 11.38
N ARG A 436 24.26 13.73 11.38
CA ARG A 436 23.80 14.41 10.16
C ARG A 436 24.55 15.71 9.93
N GLY A 437 25.14 15.82 8.74
CA GLY A 437 25.77 17.04 8.26
C GLY A 437 24.76 18.13 7.88
N GLU A 438 25.29 19.27 7.48
CA GLU A 438 24.50 20.41 7.00
C GLU A 438 23.64 20.06 5.78
N ASP A 439 22.41 20.56 5.75
CA ASP A 439 21.39 20.27 4.74
C ASP A 439 21.14 18.78 4.45
N ASN A 440 21.55 17.89 5.36
CA ASN A 440 21.61 16.45 5.17
C ASN A 440 22.45 16.03 3.95
N MET A 441 23.46 16.83 3.59
CA MET A 441 24.39 16.56 2.48
C MET A 441 25.30 15.37 2.77
N TYR A 442 25.53 15.06 4.04
CA TYR A 442 26.20 13.82 4.43
C TYR A 442 25.66 13.29 5.75
N SER A 443 25.90 12.01 5.98
CA SER A 443 25.66 11.35 7.26
C SER A 443 26.72 10.31 7.53
N ILE A 444 27.03 10.09 8.81
CA ILE A 444 27.94 9.05 9.27
C ILE A 444 27.28 8.38 10.47
N GLY A 445 27.12 7.07 10.41
CA GLY A 445 26.44 6.30 11.42
C GLY A 445 27.18 5.05 11.83
N TYR A 446 26.74 4.52 12.96
CA TYR A 446 27.24 3.35 13.63
C TYR A 446 26.04 2.58 14.20
N THR A 447 25.99 1.27 13.97
CA THR A 447 24.79 0.47 14.27
C THR A 447 24.70 -0.04 15.72
N GLY A 448 25.62 0.30 16.62
CA GLY A 448 25.59 -0.18 18.01
C GLY A 448 26.18 -1.57 18.22
N LEU A 449 26.21 -2.01 19.47
CA LEU A 449 26.63 -3.36 19.89
C LEU A 449 25.45 -4.28 20.22
N ILE A 450 24.26 -3.72 20.45
CA ILE A 450 23.04 -4.45 20.81
C ILE A 450 21.98 -4.21 19.73
N GLY A 451 21.36 -5.27 19.27
CA GLY A 451 20.37 -5.24 18.19
C GLY A 451 19.57 -6.53 18.12
N MET A 452 18.70 -6.66 17.12
CA MET A 452 17.90 -7.88 16.97
C MET A 452 18.73 -9.12 16.64
N ASP A 453 19.89 -8.95 16.02
CA ASP A 453 20.79 -10.03 15.56
C ASP A 453 22.15 -10.03 16.29
N LYS A 454 22.30 -9.24 17.36
CA LYS A 454 23.53 -9.11 18.14
C LYS A 454 23.25 -8.86 19.64
N PRO A 455 23.93 -9.58 20.56
CA PRO A 455 24.91 -10.64 20.29
C PRO A 455 24.25 -11.89 19.68
N GLY A 456 24.94 -12.52 18.74
CA GLY A 456 24.52 -13.77 18.09
C GLY A 456 25.25 -14.97 18.67
N PHE A 457 24.79 -16.18 18.33
CA PHE A 457 25.50 -17.43 18.63
C PHE A 457 25.37 -18.43 17.49
N ASN A 458 26.48 -19.06 17.11
CA ASN A 458 26.51 -20.27 16.28
C ASN A 458 27.68 -21.18 16.70
N THR A 459 27.67 -22.44 16.28
CA THR A 459 28.68 -23.43 16.70
C THR A 459 30.09 -23.14 16.16
N VAL A 460 30.23 -22.34 15.11
CA VAL A 460 31.51 -22.02 14.47
C VAL A 460 32.22 -20.85 15.15
N GLN A 461 31.48 -19.79 15.48
CA GLN A 461 31.99 -18.55 16.08
C GLN A 461 31.82 -18.50 17.59
N GLY A 462 30.96 -19.35 18.16
CA GLY A 462 30.44 -19.20 19.51
C GLY A 462 29.54 -17.97 19.62
N PHE A 463 29.56 -17.32 20.78
CA PHE A 463 29.04 -15.96 20.86
C PHE A 463 29.78 -15.10 19.84
N ASN A 464 29.04 -14.24 19.16
CA ASN A 464 29.61 -13.32 18.18
C ASN A 464 28.93 -11.97 18.27
N MET A 465 29.69 -10.93 17.95
CA MET A 465 29.22 -9.56 17.95
C MET A 465 29.54 -8.93 16.61
N LYS A 466 28.59 -8.18 16.07
CA LYS A 466 28.71 -7.51 14.77
C LYS A 466 28.37 -6.05 14.93
N THR A 467 29.11 -5.19 14.26
CA THR A 467 28.74 -3.79 14.17
C THR A 467 29.21 -3.16 12.87
N ASP A 468 28.39 -2.28 12.33
CA ASP A 468 28.67 -1.56 11.11
C ASP A 468 28.92 -0.07 11.39
N VAL A 469 29.90 0.48 10.68
CA VAL A 469 30.08 1.91 10.45
C VAL A 469 29.69 2.21 9.01
N TYR A 470 28.90 3.25 8.78
CA TYR A 470 28.42 3.59 7.45
C TYR A 470 28.34 5.10 7.26
N GLY A 471 28.25 5.55 6.01
CA GLY A 471 28.05 6.95 5.71
C GLY A 471 27.53 7.16 4.30
N SER A 472 26.89 8.30 4.09
CA SER A 472 26.43 8.74 2.77
C SER A 472 26.87 10.17 2.53
N ILE A 473 27.22 10.51 1.29
CA ILE A 473 27.51 11.86 0.82
C ILE A 473 26.70 12.09 -0.45
N TYR A 474 25.88 13.14 -0.48
CA TYR A 474 25.01 13.47 -1.59
C TYR A 474 25.64 14.53 -2.50
N ASP A 475 25.32 14.46 -3.78
CA ASP A 475 25.61 15.53 -4.72
C ASP A 475 24.73 16.76 -4.40
N LYS A 476 25.08 17.94 -4.92
CA LYS A 476 24.35 19.19 -4.65
C LYS A 476 22.86 19.13 -4.98
N ASP A 477 22.49 18.37 -6.01
CA ASP A 477 21.09 18.17 -6.41
C ASP A 477 20.39 17.02 -5.67
N LYS A 478 21.12 16.30 -4.81
CA LYS A 478 20.66 15.13 -4.03
C LYS A 478 20.14 13.97 -4.86
N ILE A 479 20.47 13.92 -6.17
CA ILE A 479 20.08 12.83 -7.07
C ILE A 479 21.17 11.75 -7.08
N GLY A 480 22.43 12.15 -7.19
CA GLY A 480 23.58 11.26 -7.04
C GLY A 480 24.06 11.22 -5.58
N TYR A 481 24.65 10.09 -5.18
CA TYR A 481 25.25 9.96 -3.85
C TYR A 481 26.32 8.86 -3.81
N THR A 482 27.22 8.97 -2.85
CA THR A 482 28.20 7.94 -2.50
C THR A 482 27.85 7.38 -1.13
N TYR A 483 27.77 6.06 -1.03
CA TYR A 483 27.50 5.33 0.21
C TYR A 483 28.67 4.42 0.55
N GLY A 484 29.16 4.48 1.79
CA GLY A 484 30.18 3.60 2.32
C GLY A 484 29.67 2.83 3.53
N LYS A 485 30.09 1.58 3.66
CA LYS A 485 29.83 0.72 4.82
C LYS A 485 31.04 -0.14 5.12
N ALA A 486 31.40 -0.26 6.40
CA ALA A 486 32.37 -1.21 6.92
C ALA A 486 31.73 -1.99 8.07
N SER A 487 31.69 -3.30 7.93
CA SER A 487 31.16 -4.26 8.89
C SER A 487 32.30 -4.91 9.65
N PHE A 488 32.22 -4.91 10.98
CA PHE A 488 33.17 -5.51 11.90
C PHE A 488 32.46 -6.64 12.66
N GLY A 489 32.89 -7.88 12.45
CA GLY A 489 32.35 -9.05 13.13
C GLY A 489 33.43 -9.80 13.90
N TYR A 490 33.24 -10.00 15.20
CA TYR A 490 34.16 -10.77 16.04
C TYR A 490 33.47 -12.02 16.58
N GLY A 491 34.07 -13.18 16.36
CA GLY A 491 33.62 -14.46 16.91
C GLY A 491 34.52 -14.91 18.05
N PHE A 492 33.97 -15.00 19.25
CA PHE A 492 34.75 -15.21 20.48
C PHE A 492 35.36 -16.61 20.58
N ALA A 493 34.67 -17.66 20.12
CA ALA A 493 35.24 -19.01 20.13
C ALA A 493 36.24 -19.24 18.99
N SER A 494 36.08 -18.51 17.87
CA SER A 494 37.01 -18.56 16.75
C SER A 494 38.21 -17.62 16.89
N ASP A 495 38.24 -16.78 17.94
CA ASP A 495 39.18 -15.67 18.18
C ASP A 495 39.58 -14.91 16.89
N ARG A 496 38.56 -14.43 16.16
CA ARG A 496 38.81 -13.83 14.84
C ARG A 496 37.90 -12.64 14.57
N LEU A 497 38.54 -11.50 14.30
CA LEU A 497 37.93 -10.32 13.72
C LEU A 497 37.82 -10.49 12.19
N ARG A 498 36.64 -10.20 11.67
CA ARG A 498 36.32 -10.21 10.25
C ARG A 498 35.80 -8.83 9.86
N VAL A 499 36.39 -8.26 8.82
CA VAL A 499 36.07 -6.90 8.34
C VAL A 499 35.63 -7.00 6.90
N TYR A 500 34.49 -6.39 6.58
CA TYR A 500 33.92 -6.39 5.24
C TYR A 500 33.46 -4.99 4.85
N GLY A 501 33.97 -4.47 3.73
CA GLY A 501 33.68 -3.13 3.24
C GLY A 501 32.80 -3.13 1.99
N LYS A 502 32.01 -2.08 1.83
CA LYS A 502 31.27 -1.75 0.61
C LYS A 502 31.33 -0.26 0.35
N LEU A 503 31.65 0.12 -0.87
CA LEU A 503 31.57 1.48 -1.37
C LEU A 503 30.71 1.48 -2.64
N LEU A 504 29.68 2.31 -2.68
CA LEU A 504 28.74 2.45 -3.78
C LEU A 504 28.68 3.90 -4.24
N ARG A 505 28.71 4.11 -5.54
CA ARG A 505 28.44 5.41 -6.18
C ARG A 505 27.19 5.30 -7.04
N GLN A 506 26.13 6.00 -6.65
CA GLN A 506 24.94 6.20 -7.44
C GLN A 506 25.14 7.41 -8.35
N PHE A 507 24.93 7.24 -9.65
CA PHE A 507 25.03 8.29 -10.64
C PHE A 507 23.68 8.96 -10.88
N LYS A 508 23.75 10.24 -11.26
CA LYS A 508 22.64 11.00 -11.82
C LYS A 508 22.35 10.52 -13.24
N GLY A 509 21.07 10.33 -13.58
CA GLY A 509 20.65 10.03 -14.95
C GLY A 509 19.34 9.26 -15.02
N ALA A 510 18.78 9.17 -16.23
CA ALA A 510 17.53 8.46 -16.50
C ALA A 510 17.61 6.95 -16.19
N SER A 511 18.80 6.36 -16.26
CA SER A 511 19.02 4.93 -16.03
C SER A 511 19.25 4.55 -14.57
N LYS A 512 19.22 5.52 -13.63
CA LYS A 512 19.45 5.30 -12.18
C LYS A 512 20.59 4.31 -11.88
N SER A 513 21.72 4.45 -12.58
CA SER A 513 22.83 3.51 -12.50
C SER A 513 23.72 3.73 -11.28
N ALA A 514 24.33 2.66 -10.79
CA ALA A 514 25.34 2.70 -9.74
C ALA A 514 26.49 1.75 -10.04
N ILE A 515 27.68 2.08 -9.55
CA ILE A 515 28.80 1.13 -9.42
C ILE A 515 29.07 0.89 -7.95
N TYR A 516 29.54 -0.30 -7.62
CA TYR A 516 30.01 -0.59 -6.27
C TYR A 516 31.27 -1.44 -6.31
N ILE A 517 32.06 -1.29 -5.26
CA ILE A 517 33.12 -2.22 -4.88
C ILE A 517 32.83 -2.71 -3.48
N GLU A 518 32.95 -4.00 -3.25
CA GLU A 518 32.83 -4.60 -1.92
C GLU A 518 33.85 -5.71 -1.74
N GLY A 519 34.22 -5.98 -0.50
CA GLY A 519 35.17 -7.03 -0.22
C GLY A 519 35.72 -7.00 1.20
N GLY A 520 36.46 -8.05 1.53
CA GLY A 520 37.02 -8.29 2.85
C GLY A 520 36.79 -9.73 3.29
N SER A 521 36.80 -9.96 4.61
CA SER A 521 36.59 -11.28 5.20
C SER A 521 35.26 -11.31 5.95
N LYS A 522 34.45 -12.35 5.70
CA LYS A 522 33.21 -12.63 6.42
C LYS A 522 33.02 -14.14 6.59
N ILE A 523 32.00 -14.50 7.36
CA ILE A 523 31.49 -15.86 7.44
C ILE A 523 30.13 -15.88 6.73
N GLU A 524 29.86 -16.94 5.99
CA GLU A 524 28.65 -17.06 5.18
C GLU A 524 28.03 -18.44 5.35
N GLN A 525 26.70 -18.52 5.36
CA GLN A 525 26.01 -19.80 5.36
C GLN A 525 26.08 -20.44 3.98
N TYR A 526 26.22 -21.77 3.88
CA TYR A 526 26.17 -22.49 2.60
C TYR A 526 24.85 -22.23 1.84
N ASN A 527 23.76 -21.97 2.57
CA ASN A 527 22.53 -21.41 2.00
C ASN A 527 22.01 -20.29 2.90
N LYS A 528 22.21 -19.04 2.50
CA LYS A 528 21.77 -17.84 3.24
C LYS A 528 20.26 -17.77 3.50
N GLU A 529 19.46 -18.37 2.62
CA GLU A 529 17.99 -18.31 2.68
C GLU A 529 17.39 -19.34 3.67
N ASN A 530 18.17 -20.31 4.17
CA ASN A 530 17.64 -21.40 5.00
C ASN A 530 17.07 -20.95 6.35
N ILE A 531 17.82 -20.15 7.10
CA ILE A 531 17.43 -19.74 8.45
C ILE A 531 18.02 -18.38 8.85
N PRO A 532 17.20 -17.44 9.34
CA PRO A 532 17.71 -16.19 9.90
C PRO A 532 18.66 -16.41 11.09
N GLU A 533 19.72 -15.60 11.18
CA GLU A 533 20.74 -15.72 12.24
C GLU A 533 20.17 -15.65 13.67
N LEU A 534 19.18 -14.79 13.90
CA LEU A 534 18.51 -14.69 15.20
C LEU A 534 17.78 -16.00 15.56
N LEU A 535 17.08 -16.59 14.58
CA LEU A 535 16.36 -17.84 14.80
C LEU A 535 17.36 -19.00 15.03
N ASN A 536 18.44 -19.06 14.24
CA ASN A 536 19.52 -20.02 14.46
C ASN A 536 20.17 -19.87 15.85
N THR A 537 20.40 -18.62 16.29
CA THR A 537 20.92 -18.31 17.63
C THR A 537 20.00 -18.87 18.72
N ALA A 538 18.68 -18.61 18.61
CA ALA A 538 17.70 -19.10 19.57
C ALA A 538 17.66 -20.63 19.62
N PHE A 539 17.59 -21.31 18.47
CA PHE A 539 17.59 -22.79 18.43
C PHE A 539 18.91 -23.40 18.92
N SER A 540 20.05 -22.75 18.64
CA SER A 540 21.35 -23.20 19.12
C SER A 540 21.41 -23.12 20.64
N LEU A 541 21.13 -21.94 21.22
CA LEU A 541 21.22 -21.73 22.66
C LEU A 541 20.13 -22.46 23.45
N LEU A 542 18.88 -22.45 23.00
CA LEU A 542 17.75 -22.99 23.77
C LEU A 542 17.50 -24.48 23.52
N MET A 543 17.91 -25.02 22.37
CA MET A 543 17.59 -26.40 21.97
C MET A 543 18.78 -27.22 21.48
N ARG A 544 20.00 -26.67 21.46
CA ARG A 544 21.21 -27.30 20.88
C ARG A 544 21.02 -27.74 19.43
N LYS A 545 20.26 -26.97 18.65
CA LYS A 545 20.06 -27.19 17.21
C LYS A 545 20.64 -26.02 16.42
N ASN A 546 21.86 -26.20 15.92
CA ASN A 546 22.51 -25.23 15.03
C ASN A 546 22.30 -25.66 13.57
N TYR A 547 21.24 -25.11 12.96
CA TYR A 547 20.82 -25.44 11.59
C TYR A 547 21.71 -24.77 10.54
N ALA A 548 22.11 -23.52 10.76
CA ALA A 548 22.98 -22.79 9.85
C ALA A 548 24.38 -23.40 9.79
N LYS A 549 24.85 -23.72 8.58
CA LYS A 549 26.18 -24.27 8.31
C LYS A 549 27.01 -23.26 7.54
N TYR A 550 28.26 -23.06 7.94
CA TYR A 550 29.05 -21.90 7.54
C TYR A 550 30.37 -22.23 6.87
N TYR A 551 30.90 -21.30 6.08
CA TYR A 551 32.26 -21.32 5.59
C TYR A 551 32.89 -19.91 5.68
N ASN A 552 34.21 -19.84 5.65
CA ASN A 552 34.90 -18.55 5.62
C ASN A 552 34.94 -18.05 4.18
N HIS A 553 34.48 -16.82 3.97
CA HIS A 553 34.36 -16.21 2.66
C HIS A 553 35.17 -14.92 2.65
N ASN A 554 36.31 -14.93 1.96
CA ASN A 554 37.07 -13.75 1.65
C ASN A 554 36.80 -13.38 0.20
N ASP A 555 36.32 -12.19 -0.09
CA ASP A 555 35.97 -11.81 -1.45
C ASP A 555 36.32 -10.37 -1.77
N VAL A 556 36.44 -10.07 -3.07
CA VAL A 556 36.43 -8.71 -3.62
C VAL A 556 35.62 -8.72 -4.90
N TYR A 557 34.60 -7.87 -4.96
CA TYR A 557 33.70 -7.70 -6.08
C TYR A 557 33.67 -6.25 -6.56
N VAL A 558 33.63 -6.08 -7.87
CA VAL A 558 33.22 -4.84 -8.53
C VAL A 558 31.94 -5.13 -9.28
N GLY A 559 30.92 -4.29 -9.08
CA GLY A 559 29.62 -4.46 -9.71
C GLY A 559 29.00 -3.18 -10.21
N TYR A 560 28.02 -3.38 -11.08
CA TYR A 560 27.22 -2.37 -11.75
C TYR A 560 25.74 -2.71 -11.59
N TYR A 561 24.94 -1.69 -11.29
CA TYR A 561 23.50 -1.73 -11.29
C TYR A 561 22.98 -0.68 -12.27
N GLY A 562 21.96 -1.02 -13.06
CA GLY A 562 21.32 -0.10 -13.99
C GLY A 562 19.85 -0.41 -14.21
N GLN A 563 19.07 0.62 -14.53
CA GLN A 563 17.68 0.52 -14.92
C GLN A 563 17.53 1.10 -16.33
N PHE A 564 16.88 0.38 -17.23
CA PHE A 564 16.76 0.74 -18.65
C PHE A 564 15.32 0.64 -19.11
N PHE A 565 15.03 1.21 -20.27
CA PHE A 565 13.69 1.22 -20.88
C PHE A 565 12.62 1.66 -19.88
N ASN A 566 12.80 2.82 -19.25
CA ASN A 566 11.87 3.37 -18.27
C ASN A 566 11.66 2.43 -17.06
N GLU A 567 12.77 1.93 -16.51
CA GLU A 567 12.82 1.02 -15.35
C GLU A 567 12.22 -0.38 -15.60
N ALA A 568 11.77 -0.68 -16.82
CA ALA A 568 11.22 -1.97 -17.21
C ALA A 568 12.28 -3.08 -17.19
N LEU A 569 13.53 -2.75 -17.51
CA LEU A 569 14.65 -3.68 -17.43
C LEU A 569 15.62 -3.23 -16.34
N LYS A 570 15.80 -4.04 -15.30
CA LYS A 570 16.85 -3.84 -14.30
C LYS A 570 17.97 -4.82 -14.61
N VAL A 571 19.21 -4.34 -14.59
CA VAL A 571 20.41 -5.14 -14.84
C VAL A 571 21.34 -5.00 -13.65
N HIS A 572 21.85 -6.13 -13.19
CA HIS A 572 22.90 -6.21 -12.18
C HIS A 572 24.03 -7.06 -12.73
N SER A 573 25.24 -6.53 -12.76
CA SER A 573 26.44 -7.25 -13.21
C SER A 573 27.52 -7.14 -12.15
N ALA A 574 28.24 -8.22 -11.87
CA ALA A 574 29.36 -8.20 -10.94
C ALA A 574 30.45 -9.16 -11.37
N ILE A 575 31.70 -8.77 -11.15
CA ILE A 575 32.86 -9.64 -11.30
C ILE A 575 33.70 -9.56 -10.03
N GLY A 576 34.21 -10.69 -9.58
CA GLY A 576 34.99 -10.73 -8.36
C GLY A 576 35.83 -11.98 -8.19
N TYR A 577 36.69 -11.92 -7.19
CA TYR A 577 37.51 -13.02 -6.71
C TYR A 577 36.96 -13.49 -5.36
N GLU A 578 36.86 -14.80 -5.17
CA GLU A 578 36.46 -15.41 -3.91
C GLU A 578 37.51 -16.42 -3.46
N ASP A 579 38.00 -16.28 -2.23
CA ASP A 579 38.85 -17.23 -1.50
C ASP A 579 38.05 -17.81 -0.34
N ARG A 580 37.94 -19.14 -0.31
CA ARG A 580 37.01 -19.86 0.55
C ARG A 580 37.74 -20.94 1.32
N SER A 581 37.44 -21.01 2.60
CA SER A 581 38.03 -22.00 3.52
C SER A 581 36.96 -22.65 4.39
N PRO A 582 37.13 -23.94 4.74
CA PRO A 582 36.22 -24.64 5.60
C PRO A 582 36.24 -24.05 7.01
N LEU A 583 35.12 -24.18 7.70
CA LEU A 583 35.01 -23.87 9.12
C LEU A 583 34.50 -25.08 9.88
N TYR A 584 34.91 -25.19 11.14
CA TYR A 584 34.56 -26.28 12.03
C TYR A 584 33.86 -25.75 13.27
N ASN A 585 33.17 -26.63 14.00
CA ASN A 585 32.55 -26.26 15.26
C ASN A 585 33.64 -25.96 16.30
N ASN A 586 33.69 -24.71 16.78
CA ASN A 586 34.63 -24.27 17.83
C ASN A 586 33.93 -23.97 19.17
N ALA A 587 32.59 -24.03 19.20
CA ALA A 587 31.81 -23.69 20.37
C ALA A 587 30.79 -24.77 20.74
N ASN A 588 30.66 -25.03 22.04
CA ASN A 588 29.74 -26.03 22.59
C ASN A 588 28.74 -25.46 23.62
N GLY A 589 28.73 -24.14 23.84
CA GLY A 589 27.85 -23.49 24.83
C GLY A 589 26.36 -23.60 24.48
N SER A 590 25.50 -23.73 25.50
CA SER A 590 24.04 -23.76 25.38
C SER A 590 23.36 -23.60 26.74
N PHE A 591 22.10 -23.15 26.75
CA PHE A 591 21.22 -23.12 27.92
C PHE A 591 20.31 -24.36 28.03
N TYR A 592 20.35 -25.25 27.03
CA TYR A 592 19.60 -26.50 27.03
C TYR A 592 20.18 -27.48 28.05
N LYS A 593 19.33 -28.05 28.91
CA LYS A 593 19.73 -28.96 30.01
C LYS A 593 19.74 -30.45 29.65
N GLY A 594 19.34 -30.85 28.44
CA GLY A 594 19.33 -32.25 28.02
C GLY A 594 20.65 -32.72 27.39
N SER A 595 20.72 -34.01 27.01
CA SER A 595 21.95 -34.67 26.52
C SER A 595 22.25 -34.53 25.02
N ARG A 596 21.49 -33.71 24.28
CA ARG A 596 21.65 -33.55 22.83
C ARG A 596 23.02 -32.96 22.48
N ALA A 597 23.77 -33.56 21.55
CA ALA A 597 24.98 -32.96 21.00
C ALA A 597 24.66 -32.03 19.81
N TYR A 598 25.50 -31.03 19.56
CA TYR A 598 25.45 -30.29 18.30
C TYR A 598 25.88 -31.20 17.14
N THR A 599 25.31 -31.02 15.96
CA THR A 599 25.78 -31.63 14.70
C THR A 599 26.99 -30.87 14.15
N SER A 600 27.81 -31.54 13.35
CA SER A 600 28.93 -30.96 12.62
C SER A 600 28.54 -29.74 11.78
N ASN A 601 29.51 -28.88 11.46
CA ASN A 601 29.36 -27.82 10.49
C ASN A 601 29.35 -28.35 9.03
N ASP A 602 29.62 -29.64 8.84
CA ASP A 602 29.41 -30.35 7.58
C ASP A 602 27.96 -30.87 7.48
N PRO A 603 27.13 -30.33 6.55
CA PRO A 603 25.78 -30.85 6.31
C PRO A 603 25.75 -32.25 5.68
N LEU A 604 26.81 -32.68 5.00
CA LEU A 604 26.91 -33.99 4.36
C LEU A 604 27.35 -35.08 5.34
N ALA A 605 28.08 -34.71 6.40
CA ALA A 605 28.50 -35.61 7.47
C ALA A 605 28.16 -35.05 8.87
N PRO A 606 26.87 -35.02 9.27
CA PRO A 606 26.41 -34.33 10.48
C PRO A 606 26.99 -34.84 11.81
N LEU A 607 27.57 -36.05 11.83
CA LEU A 607 28.16 -36.68 13.01
C LEU A 607 29.69 -36.59 13.05
N ASP A 608 30.33 -36.17 11.97
CA ASP A 608 31.79 -36.05 11.90
C ASP A 608 32.22 -34.59 12.13
N MET A 609 32.70 -34.29 13.34
CA MET A 609 33.10 -32.92 13.74
C MET A 609 34.35 -32.39 13.02
N ASN A 610 35.10 -33.27 12.36
CA ASN A 610 36.36 -32.93 11.69
C ASN A 610 36.22 -32.91 10.15
N SER A 611 35.03 -33.20 9.64
CA SER A 611 34.72 -33.17 8.20
C SER A 611 34.32 -31.78 7.70
N SER A 612 34.45 -31.57 6.38
CA SER A 612 33.95 -30.39 5.70
C SER A 612 33.56 -30.72 4.26
N PRO A 613 32.48 -30.10 3.70
CA PRO A 613 32.06 -30.35 2.33
C PRO A 613 32.88 -29.57 1.29
N ILE A 614 33.85 -28.75 1.74
CA ILE A 614 34.76 -27.98 0.90
C ILE A 614 36.20 -28.05 1.40
N THR A 615 37.14 -27.87 0.48
CA THR A 615 38.56 -27.63 0.75
C THR A 615 38.89 -26.14 0.58
N ASN A 616 40.10 -25.73 0.94
CA ASN A 616 40.58 -24.38 0.62
C ASN A 616 40.66 -24.23 -0.90
N HIS A 617 39.96 -23.26 -1.46
CA HIS A 617 39.98 -22.98 -2.89
C HIS A 617 39.67 -21.52 -3.15
N HIS A 618 40.11 -21.06 -4.32
CA HIS A 618 39.73 -19.75 -4.84
C HIS A 618 39.18 -19.87 -6.25
N LEU A 619 38.35 -18.91 -6.66
CA LEU A 619 37.90 -18.77 -8.04
C LEU A 619 37.50 -17.33 -8.33
N TYR A 620 37.40 -17.01 -9.61
CA TYR A 620 36.74 -15.80 -10.07
C TYR A 620 35.29 -16.10 -10.44
N LYS A 621 34.42 -15.12 -10.22
CA LYS A 621 33.01 -15.20 -10.57
C LYS A 621 32.57 -14.00 -11.35
N PHE A 622 31.84 -14.24 -12.43
CA PHE A 622 31.09 -13.24 -13.17
C PHE A 622 29.60 -13.55 -13.04
N ARG A 623 28.80 -12.56 -12.69
CA ARG A 623 27.34 -12.66 -12.54
C ARG A 623 26.68 -11.57 -13.35
N VAL A 624 25.66 -11.91 -14.13
CA VAL A 624 24.74 -10.94 -14.73
C VAL A 624 23.30 -11.38 -14.51
N GLY A 625 22.53 -10.55 -13.82
CA GLY A 625 21.12 -10.73 -13.54
C GLY A 625 20.29 -9.66 -14.21
N THR A 626 19.15 -10.06 -14.74
CA THR A 626 18.18 -9.16 -15.36
C THR A 626 16.80 -9.37 -14.77
N THR A 627 16.06 -8.29 -14.54
CA THR A 627 14.66 -8.33 -14.13
C THR A 627 13.84 -7.52 -15.12
N LEU A 628 12.86 -8.15 -15.75
CA LEU A 628 11.98 -7.57 -16.74
C LEU A 628 10.57 -7.43 -16.19
N SER A 629 10.07 -6.20 -16.16
CA SER A 629 8.70 -5.84 -15.80
C SER A 629 7.93 -5.42 -17.06
N LEU A 630 6.90 -6.19 -17.41
CA LEU A 630 6.11 -5.95 -18.61
C LEU A 630 4.91 -5.03 -18.33
N GLY A 631 4.54 -4.25 -19.35
CA GLY A 631 3.28 -3.48 -19.34
C GLY A 631 3.19 -2.39 -18.26
N MET A 632 4.32 -1.91 -17.75
CA MET A 632 4.41 -0.90 -16.69
C MET A 632 3.55 0.34 -16.97
N ASN A 633 2.98 0.88 -15.91
CA ASN A 633 2.29 2.18 -15.90
C ASN A 633 3.20 3.20 -15.20
N TYR A 634 2.91 4.50 -15.32
CA TYR A 634 3.67 5.52 -14.59
C TYR A 634 2.85 6.73 -14.16
N VAL A 635 3.38 7.41 -13.15
CA VAL A 635 2.92 8.71 -12.65
C VAL A 635 3.94 9.77 -13.03
N SER A 636 3.50 10.88 -13.63
CA SER A 636 4.34 12.00 -14.05
C SER A 636 4.26 13.18 -13.07
N TYR A 637 5.32 13.39 -12.31
CA TYR A 637 5.53 14.62 -11.53
C TYR A 637 6.24 15.68 -12.39
N PRO A 638 6.25 16.96 -11.96
CA PRO A 638 6.91 18.04 -12.70
C PRO A 638 8.41 17.79 -12.97
N ASP A 639 9.08 17.10 -12.05
CA ASP A 639 10.53 16.88 -12.02
C ASP A 639 10.94 15.43 -12.30
N LYS A 640 10.01 14.47 -12.23
CA LYS A 640 10.32 13.04 -12.36
C LYS A 640 9.11 12.19 -12.77
N ARG A 641 9.39 10.98 -13.26
CA ARG A 641 8.39 9.92 -13.45
C ARG A 641 8.61 8.80 -12.44
N ILE A 642 7.52 8.21 -11.94
CA ILE A 642 7.54 7.03 -11.09
C ILE A 642 6.88 5.90 -11.86
N TYR A 643 7.65 4.86 -12.18
CA TYR A 643 7.17 3.69 -12.91
C TYR A 643 6.67 2.61 -11.95
N MET A 644 5.53 2.02 -12.26
CA MET A 644 4.82 1.06 -11.42
C MET A 644 4.61 -0.25 -12.19
N ARG A 645 4.84 -1.37 -11.50
CA ARG A 645 4.63 -2.71 -12.08
C ARG A 645 3.14 -2.93 -12.32
N ASN A 646 2.81 -3.50 -13.47
CA ASN A 646 1.46 -3.95 -13.77
C ASN A 646 1.29 -5.41 -13.31
N PRO A 647 0.43 -5.71 -12.32
CA PRO A 647 0.27 -7.07 -11.81
C PRO A 647 -0.36 -8.05 -12.82
N ASN A 648 -0.97 -7.55 -13.90
CA ASN A 648 -1.54 -8.39 -14.96
C ASN A 648 -0.47 -9.12 -15.80
N TYR A 649 0.80 -8.76 -15.65
CA TYR A 649 1.93 -9.45 -16.31
C TYR A 649 2.87 -10.06 -15.27
N PRO A 650 3.54 -11.18 -15.60
CA PRO A 650 4.53 -11.79 -14.73
C PRO A 650 5.80 -10.93 -14.63
N LEU A 651 6.47 -11.03 -13.48
CA LEU A 651 7.85 -10.60 -13.32
C LEU A 651 8.77 -11.72 -13.83
N ILE A 652 9.69 -11.37 -14.72
CA ILE A 652 10.64 -12.31 -15.30
C ILE A 652 12.04 -11.94 -14.85
N GLU A 653 12.77 -12.90 -14.28
CA GLU A 653 14.18 -12.74 -13.93
C GLU A 653 15.02 -13.74 -14.69
N VAL A 654 16.14 -13.31 -15.26
CA VAL A 654 17.10 -14.19 -15.92
C VAL A 654 18.48 -13.90 -15.35
N ASN A 655 19.13 -14.91 -14.79
CA ASN A 655 20.44 -14.81 -14.16
C ASN A 655 21.42 -15.76 -14.83
N TYR A 656 22.60 -15.24 -15.13
CA TYR A 656 23.75 -16.01 -15.60
C TYR A 656 24.89 -15.84 -14.61
N GLU A 657 25.52 -16.94 -14.22
CA GLU A 657 26.71 -16.96 -13.38
C GLU A 657 27.78 -17.84 -14.03
N LYS A 658 29.02 -17.37 -14.03
CA LYS A 658 30.19 -18.10 -14.49
C LYS A 658 31.24 -18.13 -13.39
N GLY A 659 31.62 -19.33 -12.96
CA GLY A 659 32.83 -19.58 -12.18
C GLY A 659 33.99 -19.90 -13.11
N PHE A 660 35.13 -19.22 -12.96
CA PHE A 660 36.29 -19.41 -13.83
C PHE A 660 37.61 -19.18 -13.10
N SER A 661 38.71 -19.69 -13.67
CA SER A 661 40.07 -19.59 -13.10
C SER A 661 40.11 -20.08 -11.64
N GLY A 662 39.62 -21.30 -11.41
CA GLY A 662 39.67 -21.93 -10.09
C GLY A 662 41.11 -22.29 -9.70
N SER A 663 41.37 -22.45 -8.40
CA SER A 663 42.65 -23.01 -7.91
C SER A 663 42.87 -24.45 -8.37
N GLU A 664 41.78 -25.17 -8.62
CA GLU A 664 41.76 -26.57 -9.03
C GLU A 664 40.86 -26.73 -10.26
N LYS A 665 41.24 -27.64 -11.16
CA LYS A 665 40.42 -27.97 -12.34
C LYS A 665 39.11 -28.61 -11.89
N GLY A 666 37.99 -28.13 -12.43
CA GLY A 666 36.65 -28.66 -12.15
C GLY A 666 35.80 -27.78 -11.23
N LEU A 667 36.37 -26.70 -10.71
CA LEU A 667 35.64 -25.65 -9.98
C LEU A 667 34.94 -24.67 -10.93
N GLU A 668 35.31 -24.66 -12.20
CA GLU A 668 34.70 -23.81 -13.22
C GLU A 668 33.31 -24.30 -13.65
N TYR A 669 32.40 -23.38 -13.90
CA TYR A 669 31.05 -23.71 -14.37
C TYR A 669 30.37 -22.52 -15.03
N ASP A 670 29.33 -22.80 -15.79
CA ASP A 670 28.34 -21.83 -16.21
C ASP A 670 26.96 -22.23 -15.65
N LYS A 671 26.19 -21.26 -15.17
CA LYS A 671 24.86 -21.46 -14.60
C LYS A 671 23.89 -20.46 -15.22
N LEU A 672 22.76 -20.96 -15.70
CA LEU A 672 21.66 -20.14 -16.20
C LEU A 672 20.39 -20.42 -15.38
N GLU A 673 19.74 -19.37 -14.92
CA GLU A 673 18.48 -19.43 -14.19
C GLU A 673 17.43 -18.50 -14.79
N ALA A 674 16.19 -18.94 -14.82
CA ALA A 674 15.03 -18.11 -15.14
C ALA A 674 13.97 -18.26 -14.06
N ARG A 675 13.41 -17.14 -13.58
CA ARG A 675 12.33 -17.11 -12.59
C ARG A 675 11.13 -16.36 -13.15
N PHE A 676 9.94 -16.93 -12.96
CA PHE A 676 8.66 -16.33 -13.32
C PHE A 676 7.80 -16.23 -12.07
N SER A 677 7.28 -15.03 -11.77
CA SER A 677 6.38 -14.86 -10.63
C SER A 677 5.22 -13.91 -10.94
N GLN A 678 4.03 -14.25 -10.44
CA GLN A 678 2.83 -13.42 -10.61
C GLN A 678 1.82 -13.69 -9.49
N GLY A 679 1.00 -12.69 -9.19
CA GLY A 679 -0.21 -12.81 -8.38
C GLY A 679 -1.43 -12.43 -9.21
N LEU A 680 -2.47 -13.27 -9.17
CA LEU A 680 -3.71 -13.14 -9.92
C LEU A 680 -4.90 -13.12 -8.95
N THR A 681 -5.70 -12.05 -8.99
CA THR A 681 -6.93 -11.94 -8.19
C THR A 681 -8.11 -12.53 -8.94
N VAL A 682 -8.63 -13.66 -8.46
CA VAL A 682 -9.75 -14.39 -9.06
C VAL A 682 -11.06 -13.83 -8.52
N SER A 683 -11.47 -12.65 -9.02
CA SER A 683 -12.70 -11.97 -8.58
C SER A 683 -12.76 -11.90 -7.03
N ASN A 684 -13.90 -12.23 -6.42
CA ASN A 684 -14.08 -12.32 -4.97
C ASN A 684 -13.78 -13.72 -4.39
N LYS A 685 -13.24 -14.65 -5.19
CA LYS A 685 -13.02 -16.05 -4.80
C LYS A 685 -11.66 -16.30 -4.16
N GLY A 686 -10.74 -15.35 -4.29
CA GLY A 686 -9.39 -15.48 -3.74
C GLY A 686 -8.28 -14.89 -4.62
N ARG A 687 -7.06 -15.12 -4.18
CA ARG A 687 -5.81 -14.71 -4.84
C ARG A 687 -4.95 -15.94 -5.06
N PHE A 688 -4.57 -16.15 -6.31
CA PHE A 688 -3.61 -17.17 -6.71
C PHE A 688 -2.24 -16.52 -6.92
N GLU A 689 -1.19 -17.07 -6.34
CA GLU A 689 0.18 -16.62 -6.54
C GLU A 689 1.07 -17.79 -6.94
N TYR A 690 2.02 -17.54 -7.84
CA TYR A 690 3.00 -18.54 -8.23
C TYR A 690 4.42 -17.96 -8.33
N ASN A 691 5.40 -18.84 -8.13
CA ASN A 691 6.82 -18.61 -8.36
C ASN A 691 7.43 -19.88 -8.94
N VAL A 692 8.00 -19.79 -10.14
CA VAL A 692 8.65 -20.91 -10.81
C VAL A 692 10.07 -20.48 -11.15
N LEU A 693 11.06 -21.17 -10.58
CA LEU A 693 12.48 -21.03 -10.86
C LEU A 693 12.96 -22.28 -11.59
N MET A 694 13.63 -22.10 -12.71
CA MET A 694 14.30 -23.17 -13.45
C MET A 694 15.77 -22.82 -13.62
N GLY A 695 16.65 -23.81 -13.49
CA GLY A 695 18.08 -23.60 -13.58
C GLY A 695 18.82 -24.78 -14.21
N LYS A 696 19.96 -24.48 -14.83
CA LYS A 696 20.86 -25.47 -15.41
C LYS A 696 22.31 -25.04 -15.21
N TYR A 697 23.12 -26.02 -14.83
CA TYR A 697 24.57 -25.91 -14.78
C TYR A 697 25.19 -26.56 -16.02
N PHE A 698 26.36 -26.06 -16.42
CA PHE A 698 27.20 -26.56 -17.50
C PHE A 698 28.64 -26.69 -16.99
N GLY A 699 29.29 -27.82 -17.26
CA GLY A 699 30.67 -28.09 -16.85
C GLY A 699 30.86 -28.26 -15.34
N ALA A 700 29.80 -28.55 -14.58
CA ALA A 700 29.78 -28.35 -13.14
C ALA A 700 29.99 -29.62 -12.27
N ASP A 701 30.48 -30.72 -12.83
CA ASP A 701 30.53 -32.01 -12.11
C ASP A 701 31.41 -31.96 -10.85
N GLY A 702 32.46 -31.13 -10.85
CA GLY A 702 33.42 -30.97 -9.75
C GLY A 702 33.24 -29.71 -8.90
N ILE A 703 32.15 -28.95 -9.06
CA ILE A 703 32.03 -27.65 -8.37
C ILE A 703 31.98 -27.80 -6.86
N SER A 704 32.44 -26.76 -6.19
CA SER A 704 32.36 -26.61 -4.74
C SER A 704 30.93 -26.73 -4.24
N TYR A 705 30.74 -27.32 -3.06
CA TYR A 705 29.44 -27.43 -2.41
C TYR A 705 28.76 -26.06 -2.20
N VAL A 706 29.56 -25.00 -2.03
CA VAL A 706 29.09 -23.61 -1.93
C VAL A 706 28.36 -23.16 -3.20
N ASP A 707 28.76 -23.65 -4.38
CA ASP A 707 28.26 -23.20 -5.68
C ASP A 707 27.04 -23.99 -6.18
N ARG A 708 26.65 -25.04 -5.44
CA ARG A 708 25.47 -25.83 -5.75
C ARG A 708 24.19 -25.04 -5.47
N LYS A 709 23.13 -25.34 -6.21
CA LYS A 709 21.79 -24.88 -5.88
C LYS A 709 21.34 -25.62 -4.63
N HIS A 710 21.14 -24.86 -3.56
CA HIS A 710 20.47 -25.32 -2.35
C HIS A 710 19.00 -24.87 -2.39
N PHE A 711 18.09 -25.81 -2.12
CA PHE A 711 16.67 -25.50 -1.96
C PHE A 711 16.42 -25.04 -0.53
N THR A 712 15.62 -24.00 -0.37
CA THR A 712 15.31 -23.41 0.94
C THR A 712 14.28 -24.26 1.65
N GLY A 713 14.72 -25.06 2.62
CA GLY A 713 13.87 -25.91 3.44
C GLY A 713 13.38 -25.26 4.73
N ASN A 714 12.72 -26.02 5.60
CA ASN A 714 12.41 -25.59 6.96
C ASN A 714 12.31 -26.80 7.92
N GLU A 715 13.11 -26.77 9.00
CA GLU A 715 13.10 -27.79 10.06
C GLU A 715 12.67 -27.22 11.43
N THR A 716 12.30 -25.95 11.47
CA THR A 716 11.94 -25.23 12.70
C THR A 716 10.46 -25.35 13.04
N HIS A 717 9.62 -25.72 12.07
CA HIS A 717 8.15 -25.66 12.14
C HIS A 717 7.59 -24.24 12.31
N LEU A 718 8.42 -23.22 12.09
CA LEU A 718 8.08 -21.81 12.22
C LEU A 718 8.27 -21.09 10.87
N ASN A 719 7.22 -20.45 10.37
CA ASN A 719 7.20 -19.63 9.16
C ASN A 719 7.06 -18.15 9.55
N ILE A 720 8.11 -17.60 10.14
CA ILE A 720 8.15 -16.22 10.64
C ILE A 720 8.60 -15.26 9.52
N THR A 721 9.33 -15.77 8.53
CA THR A 721 9.72 -15.06 7.32
C THR A 721 8.62 -15.12 6.27
N ASN A 722 8.54 -14.10 5.43
CA ASN A 722 7.50 -13.95 4.42
C ASN A 722 7.86 -14.62 3.08
N ASP A 723 8.49 -15.79 3.14
CA ASP A 723 9.18 -16.45 2.03
C ASP A 723 8.42 -17.66 1.47
N ARG A 724 7.14 -17.84 1.81
CA ARG A 724 6.33 -19.04 1.45
C ARG A 724 6.27 -19.37 -0.05
N LEU A 725 6.53 -18.42 -0.94
CA LEU A 725 6.59 -18.63 -2.39
C LEU A 725 8.02 -18.89 -2.91
N THR A 726 8.99 -19.03 -2.03
CA THR A 726 10.41 -19.27 -2.33
C THR A 726 11.06 -20.24 -1.33
N SER A 727 10.27 -20.86 -0.45
CA SER A 727 10.71 -21.80 0.57
C SER A 727 9.76 -23.00 0.66
N PHE A 728 10.31 -24.11 1.12
CA PHE A 728 9.60 -25.34 1.43
C PHE A 728 9.32 -25.40 2.93
N ASN A 729 8.19 -25.97 3.31
CA ASN A 729 7.75 -25.98 4.71
C ASN A 729 8.34 -27.14 5.51
N LEU A 730 8.60 -28.29 4.87
CA LEU A 730 9.07 -29.50 5.57
C LEU A 730 10.35 -30.08 4.99
N LEU A 731 10.83 -29.56 3.86
CA LEU A 731 12.08 -30.01 3.25
C LEU A 731 13.24 -29.81 4.24
N PRO A 732 14.01 -30.85 4.57
CA PRO A 732 15.17 -30.70 5.44
C PRO A 732 16.23 -29.80 4.80
N TYR A 733 16.95 -29.05 5.63
CA TYR A 733 17.99 -28.16 5.12
C TYR A 733 19.05 -28.97 4.38
N TYR A 734 19.52 -28.47 3.24
CA TYR A 734 20.59 -29.05 2.43
C TYR A 734 20.27 -30.39 1.75
N ALA A 735 19.09 -30.98 1.96
CA ALA A 735 18.75 -32.33 1.45
C ALA A 735 18.73 -32.45 -0.08
N LEU A 736 18.40 -31.37 -0.80
CA LEU A 736 18.27 -31.37 -2.27
C LEU A 736 19.34 -30.53 -2.97
N SER A 737 20.55 -30.44 -2.42
CA SER A 737 21.64 -29.72 -3.06
C SER A 737 22.03 -30.32 -4.42
N THR A 738 22.17 -29.49 -5.46
CA THR A 738 22.50 -29.98 -6.82
C THR A 738 23.37 -29.04 -7.63
N ASN A 739 24.20 -29.62 -8.50
CA ASN A 739 24.99 -28.97 -9.55
C ASN A 739 24.49 -29.34 -10.96
N LYS A 740 23.23 -29.77 -11.12
CA LYS A 740 22.62 -30.17 -12.40
C LYS A 740 21.38 -29.34 -12.74
N SER A 741 20.59 -29.78 -13.72
CA SER A 741 19.31 -29.12 -14.03
C SER A 741 18.29 -29.33 -12.91
N TYR A 742 17.56 -28.27 -12.59
CA TYR A 742 16.51 -28.27 -11.58
C TYR A 742 15.35 -27.35 -11.92
N VAL A 743 14.20 -27.65 -11.30
CA VAL A 743 13.00 -26.82 -11.28
C VAL A 743 12.50 -26.71 -9.84
N GLU A 744 12.18 -25.50 -9.41
CA GLU A 744 11.59 -25.15 -8.12
C GLU A 744 10.28 -24.41 -8.41
N SER A 745 9.16 -24.89 -7.88
CA SER A 745 7.83 -24.29 -8.12
C SER A 745 7.05 -24.16 -6.82
N HIS A 746 6.49 -22.99 -6.59
CA HIS A 746 5.63 -22.69 -5.43
C HIS A 746 4.33 -22.06 -5.94
N PHE A 747 3.21 -22.59 -5.48
CA PHE A 747 1.88 -22.13 -5.79
C PHE A 747 1.09 -21.95 -4.50
N GLU A 748 0.36 -20.85 -4.39
CA GLU A 748 -0.53 -20.58 -3.25
C GLU A 748 -1.87 -20.05 -3.75
N TYR A 749 -2.96 -20.55 -3.18
CA TYR A 749 -4.29 -20.01 -3.36
C TYR A 749 -4.88 -19.63 -2.01
N ASP A 750 -4.99 -18.33 -1.76
CA ASP A 750 -5.69 -17.79 -0.59
C ASP A 750 -7.15 -17.52 -0.99
N PHE A 751 -8.10 -18.23 -0.37
CA PHE A 751 -9.52 -18.09 -0.68
C PHE A 751 -10.13 -16.78 -0.18
N LYS A 752 -9.41 -15.98 0.61
CA LYS A 752 -9.89 -14.66 1.08
C LYS A 752 -11.30 -14.74 1.70
N GLY A 753 -11.58 -15.81 2.45
CA GLY A 753 -12.84 -16.06 3.13
C GLY A 753 -13.91 -16.77 2.29
N PHE A 754 -13.71 -16.96 0.97
CA PHE A 754 -14.74 -17.51 0.07
C PHE A 754 -15.30 -18.87 0.49
N LEU A 755 -14.46 -19.75 1.07
CA LEU A 755 -14.89 -21.07 1.57
C LEU A 755 -15.47 -20.99 3.00
N ILE A 756 -14.69 -20.48 3.95
CA ILE A 756 -15.06 -20.45 5.38
C ILE A 756 -16.34 -19.64 5.62
N ASN A 757 -16.55 -18.55 4.86
CA ASN A 757 -17.72 -17.70 5.02
C ASN A 757 -19.05 -18.40 4.65
N LYS A 758 -19.01 -19.60 4.07
CA LYS A 758 -20.20 -20.42 3.76
C LYS A 758 -20.55 -21.41 4.87
N VAL A 759 -19.64 -21.69 5.79
CA VAL A 759 -19.85 -22.65 6.87
C VAL A 759 -20.43 -21.90 8.09
N PRO A 760 -21.62 -22.28 8.59
CA PRO A 760 -22.19 -21.69 9.81
C PRO A 760 -21.20 -21.77 10.98
N LEU A 761 -21.26 -20.78 11.88
CA LEU A 761 -20.32 -20.57 13.01
C LEU A 761 -18.89 -20.19 12.60
N LEU A 762 -18.28 -20.89 11.63
CA LEU A 762 -16.92 -20.56 11.17
C LEU A 762 -16.84 -19.24 10.41
N ARG A 763 -17.92 -18.82 9.73
CA ARG A 763 -17.95 -17.52 9.05
C ARG A 763 -17.67 -16.34 10.00
N GLU A 764 -18.08 -16.43 11.27
CA GLU A 764 -17.92 -15.34 12.24
C GLU A 764 -16.46 -15.16 12.70
N THR A 765 -15.57 -16.10 12.40
CA THR A 765 -14.15 -16.03 12.80
C THR A 765 -13.33 -15.12 11.88
N GLY A 766 -13.80 -14.88 10.66
CA GLY A 766 -13.04 -14.14 9.64
C GLY A 766 -11.76 -14.86 9.16
N TRP A 767 -11.64 -16.17 9.38
CA TRP A 767 -10.49 -16.95 8.93
C TRP A 767 -10.52 -17.21 7.43
N ASN A 768 -9.33 -17.36 6.83
CA ASN A 768 -9.16 -17.63 5.41
C ASN A 768 -8.51 -19.00 5.20
N VAL A 769 -9.11 -19.84 4.36
CA VAL A 769 -8.47 -21.08 3.88
C VAL A 769 -7.36 -20.70 2.91
N VAL A 770 -6.20 -21.33 3.07
CA VAL A 770 -5.09 -21.22 2.13
C VAL A 770 -4.67 -22.62 1.71
N LEU A 771 -4.52 -22.84 0.41
CA LEU A 771 -3.94 -24.06 -0.14
C LEU A 771 -2.59 -23.72 -0.78
N GLY A 772 -1.62 -24.60 -0.61
CA GLY A 772 -0.29 -24.45 -1.19
C GLY A 772 0.20 -25.73 -1.83
N TYR A 773 1.03 -25.59 -2.86
CA TYR A 773 1.74 -26.68 -3.49
C TYR A 773 3.17 -26.26 -3.79
N HIS A 774 4.13 -27.06 -3.37
CA HIS A 774 5.56 -26.82 -3.55
C HIS A 774 6.20 -28.02 -4.23
N ASN A 775 7.12 -27.78 -5.15
CA ASN A 775 7.79 -28.82 -5.90
C ASN A 775 9.26 -28.49 -6.16
N ALA A 776 10.12 -29.47 -5.91
CA ALA A 776 11.53 -29.46 -6.33
C ALA A 776 11.80 -30.68 -7.22
N MET A 777 12.30 -30.43 -8.42
CA MET A 777 12.76 -31.45 -9.35
C MET A 777 14.24 -31.25 -9.58
N VAL A 778 15.02 -32.32 -9.45
CA VAL A 778 16.46 -32.35 -9.68
C VAL A 778 16.75 -33.55 -10.57
N SER A 779 17.75 -33.45 -11.45
CA SER A 779 18.02 -34.49 -12.45
C SER A 779 18.37 -35.87 -11.85
N ASP A 780 18.98 -35.91 -10.65
CA ASP A 780 19.51 -37.15 -10.06
C ASP A 780 18.69 -37.73 -8.91
N ILE A 781 17.72 -36.97 -8.42
CA ILE A 781 16.95 -37.31 -7.23
C ILE A 781 15.48 -37.31 -7.62
N LYS A 782 14.71 -38.26 -7.09
CA LYS A 782 13.26 -38.27 -7.32
C LYS A 782 12.64 -36.91 -6.95
N PRO A 783 11.62 -36.43 -7.66
CA PRO A 783 10.96 -35.17 -7.32
C PRO A 783 10.42 -35.13 -5.89
N TYR A 784 10.58 -33.99 -5.25
CA TYR A 784 10.00 -33.70 -3.94
C TYR A 784 8.77 -32.80 -4.11
N HIS A 785 7.72 -33.08 -3.34
CA HIS A 785 6.46 -32.37 -3.39
C HIS A 785 5.95 -32.10 -1.98
N GLU A 786 5.33 -30.94 -1.75
CA GLU A 786 4.58 -30.64 -0.54
C GLU A 786 3.21 -30.07 -0.87
N PHE A 787 2.21 -30.50 -0.11
CA PHE A 787 0.86 -29.96 -0.16
C PHE A 787 0.55 -29.31 1.19
N THR A 788 0.03 -28.10 1.13
CA THR A 788 -0.30 -27.28 2.28
C THR A 788 -1.79 -27.03 2.33
N ALA A 789 -2.40 -27.24 3.49
CA ALA A 789 -3.74 -26.80 3.80
C ALA A 789 -3.70 -26.01 5.12
N GLY A 790 -4.05 -24.73 5.07
CA GLY A 790 -3.87 -23.82 6.18
C GLY A 790 -5.02 -22.88 6.44
N LEU A 791 -4.99 -22.31 7.63
CA LEU A 791 -5.90 -21.25 8.10
C LEU A 791 -5.05 -20.01 8.37
N SER A 792 -5.31 -18.95 7.61
CA SER A 792 -4.75 -17.62 7.85
C SER A 792 -5.79 -16.68 8.44
N ASN A 793 -5.34 -15.51 8.89
CA ASN A 793 -6.17 -14.56 9.63
C ASN A 793 -6.61 -15.12 11.01
N PHE A 794 -5.79 -16.01 11.58
CA PHE A 794 -6.02 -16.62 12.88
C PHE A 794 -5.53 -15.68 14.00
N GLY A 795 -6.27 -15.61 15.11
CA GLY A 795 -5.88 -14.83 16.29
C GLY A 795 -7.06 -14.41 17.18
N PHE A 796 -6.82 -13.48 18.11
CA PHE A 796 -7.79 -13.07 19.14
C PHE A 796 -8.10 -11.56 19.02
N GLY A 797 -9.40 -11.23 18.94
CA GLY A 797 -9.85 -9.84 18.81
C GLY A 797 -9.34 -9.16 17.53
N LYS A 798 -8.83 -7.93 17.64
CA LYS A 798 -8.23 -7.17 16.51
C LYS A 798 -6.83 -7.66 16.09
N ILE A 799 -6.28 -8.69 16.75
CA ILE A 799 -4.95 -9.26 16.50
C ILE A 799 -5.14 -10.60 15.78
N ASN A 800 -5.34 -10.58 14.46
CA ASN A 800 -5.65 -11.73 13.63
C ASN A 800 -4.62 -11.92 12.49
N PHE A 801 -3.32 -11.84 12.78
CA PHE A 801 -2.26 -11.95 11.78
C PHE A 801 -1.52 -13.31 11.77
N PHE A 802 -1.95 -14.28 12.56
CA PHE A 802 -1.31 -15.60 12.58
C PHE A 802 -1.81 -16.49 11.44
N ARG A 803 -1.02 -17.50 11.12
CA ARG A 803 -1.34 -18.56 10.16
C ARG A 803 -0.86 -19.90 10.69
N ILE A 804 -1.69 -20.92 10.54
CA ILE A 804 -1.38 -22.31 10.86
C ILE A 804 -1.58 -23.13 9.60
N ASP A 805 -0.57 -23.90 9.22
CA ASP A 805 -0.57 -24.74 8.02
C ASP A 805 -0.34 -26.20 8.41
N TYR A 806 -1.18 -27.12 7.94
CA TYR A 806 -0.84 -28.54 7.90
C TYR A 806 -0.20 -28.86 6.56
N VAL A 807 0.96 -29.50 6.59
CA VAL A 807 1.75 -29.79 5.40
C VAL A 807 2.02 -31.28 5.33
N ARG A 808 1.92 -31.84 4.13
CA ARG A 808 2.27 -33.22 3.82
C ARG A 808 3.22 -33.26 2.62
N SER A 809 4.35 -33.93 2.77
CA SER A 809 5.38 -34.05 1.75
C SER A 809 5.59 -35.47 1.24
N TYR A 810 6.08 -35.55 0.00
CA TYR A 810 6.30 -36.78 -0.75
C TYR A 810 7.62 -36.71 -1.52
N GLN A 811 8.30 -37.85 -1.62
CA GLN A 811 9.55 -38.03 -2.36
C GLN A 811 9.36 -39.14 -3.40
N GLY A 812 9.34 -38.79 -4.69
CA GLY A 812 9.13 -39.75 -5.77
C GLY A 812 7.82 -40.54 -5.70
N GLY A 813 6.77 -39.92 -5.16
CA GLY A 813 5.45 -40.51 -4.94
C GLY A 813 5.27 -41.20 -3.57
N ALA A 814 6.36 -41.53 -2.87
CA ALA A 814 6.29 -42.10 -1.53
C ALA A 814 6.07 -40.99 -0.49
N PHE A 815 5.28 -41.27 0.55
CA PHE A 815 5.14 -40.37 1.70
C PHE A 815 6.50 -40.11 2.35
N ALA A 816 6.84 -38.85 2.57
CA ALA A 816 8.10 -38.45 3.21
C ALA A 816 7.88 -38.00 4.66
N LYS A 817 7.08 -36.96 4.88
CA LYS A 817 6.82 -36.39 6.22
C LYS A 817 5.51 -35.58 6.22
N ASP A 818 4.91 -35.40 7.39
CA ASP A 818 3.91 -34.36 7.61
C ASP A 818 4.24 -33.52 8.86
N GLY A 819 3.56 -32.39 9.00
CA GLY A 819 3.80 -31.48 10.11
C GLY A 819 2.89 -30.27 10.11
N ILE A 820 2.84 -29.61 11.26
CA ILE A 820 2.16 -28.33 11.44
C ILE A 820 3.21 -27.23 11.40
N MET A 821 2.92 -26.16 10.66
CA MET A 821 3.70 -24.93 10.62
C MET A 821 2.91 -23.81 11.27
N ILE A 822 3.59 -22.99 12.07
CA ILE A 822 3.01 -21.79 12.67
C ILE A 822 3.76 -20.58 12.13
N GLY A 823 3.04 -19.56 11.68
CA GLY A 823 3.66 -18.37 11.11
C GLY A 823 2.80 -17.12 11.18
N VAL A 824 3.30 -16.07 10.52
CA VAL A 824 2.62 -14.77 10.40
C VAL A 824 2.14 -14.58 8.95
N LYS A 825 1.02 -13.89 8.75
CA LYS A 825 0.45 -13.55 7.44
C LYS A 825 1.39 -12.59 6.69
N LYS A 826 1.42 -12.74 5.36
CA LYS A 826 2.32 -12.06 4.42
C LYS A 826 2.26 -10.52 4.42
N ASN A 827 1.12 -9.91 4.78
CA ASN A 827 0.87 -8.47 4.66
C ASN A 827 0.26 -7.88 5.95
N PHE A 828 0.91 -8.07 7.11
CA PHE A 828 0.51 -7.38 8.34
C PHE A 828 1.10 -5.96 8.40
#